data_AF-A0A803N6U0-F1
#
_entry.id   AF-A0A803N6U0-F1
#
_cell.length_a   1.000
_cell.length_b   1.000
_cell.length_c   1.000
_cell.angle_alpha   90.00
_cell.angle_beta   90.00
_cell.angle_gamma   90.00
#
_symmetry.space_group_name_H-M   'P 1'
#
loop_
_entity.id
_entity.type
_entity.pdbx_description
1 polymer ?
#
loop_
_entity_poly.entity_id
_entity_poly.type
_entity_poly.pdbx_seq_one_letter_code
_entity_poly.pdbx_strand_id
1 'polypeptide(L)'
;MTSSLLKELGFLGLVIVGVFLLMPKNTATSFDTNIKVENKDKLLRFNKNGEFKILQISDMHYANGKDTPCRDVLPSQMESCSDLNTTHYLRRFIDVEKPDLILFTGDNVHSMEAYNYNRSMDEVFAAAIESNIPWAAILGNHDVNVLQTGFSRQAVMEYIVGMKNTLSLLNPSNLQQGESIWGYGNYNLEVAGFENSPFRNKSVLNLYLLDTGDYTYSLAPTFYMGYEWIQPSQQSWFLRTSKQLQQAYTSPPEAQQGPAPGLAFFHIPIPEFNKIKESEMVGVKQEHVICPGVNSGFFDTMLEAGDIKAAFVGHGHVNDYCGKLCDIQLCYDAGFGYHGYGLAGWARRARVINVKLDKTKDGNNWGPVKSILTWKRLHDDRLTLIDPEVLWTSTTDMHYANGKDTACRDVLPSQMETCSDLNTTHYLRRFIHTENPDLIVFTGDNVHSVDAYNYNRSMDEAFAAAIESNIPWIAVLGNHDVNTLVTGTPRKAVMEYIVGLKNTLSLLNPSNLEQDESIWGWGNYNLEVAGVQDSPLQNKSVLNLYLLDSGEFTYSLPPNFYMGYEWIHPSQQSWFLRTSKQLQQAYTSPPEAQQGPAPGLVFFHIPIPEYSNITESNMVGEKQEDVYCPGVNSGFYDTMLAAGDIKAAFVGHGHINDYCGKLRDIQLCYGAGFGYHGYGLAGWARRARVINVKLDKTEDGDWGPVKSIVTWKRLHDDRLTLIDPEVLWASTTVQQADAKCLTSSLV
;
A
#
# COMPACT_ATOMS: atom_id res chain seq x y z
N MET A 1 48.42 -19.62 -23.87
CA MET A 1 47.77 -19.01 -25.05
C MET A 1 48.83 -18.24 -25.81
N THR A 2 48.99 -18.58 -27.09
CA THR A 2 50.11 -18.26 -27.96
C THR A 2 50.07 -16.83 -28.51
N SER A 3 51.23 -16.35 -28.93
CA SER A 3 51.56 -14.99 -29.41
C SER A 3 50.89 -14.54 -30.73
N SER A 4 49.66 -14.97 -31.04
CA SER A 4 48.91 -14.49 -32.21
C SER A 4 47.97 -13.32 -31.90
N LEU A 5 47.59 -13.08 -30.64
CA LEU A 5 46.67 -11.98 -30.28
C LEU A 5 47.32 -10.58 -30.27
N LEU A 6 48.65 -10.48 -30.17
CA LEU A 6 49.35 -9.19 -30.10
C LEU A 6 49.59 -8.53 -31.46
N LYS A 7 49.36 -9.23 -32.59
CA LYS A 7 49.55 -8.67 -33.93
C LYS A 7 48.29 -8.07 -34.55
N GLU A 8 47.09 -8.45 -34.10
CA GLU A 8 45.83 -7.87 -34.60
C GLU A 8 45.43 -6.56 -33.88
N LEU A 9 45.87 -6.36 -32.63
CA LEU A 9 45.61 -5.11 -31.89
C LEU A 9 46.45 -3.91 -32.41
N GLY A 10 47.56 -4.17 -33.09
CA GLY A 10 48.42 -3.12 -33.66
C GLY A 10 47.89 -2.52 -34.97
N PHE A 11 47.00 -3.21 -35.69
CA PHE A 11 46.51 -2.75 -36.99
C PHE A 11 45.20 -1.94 -36.88
N LEU A 12 44.38 -2.19 -35.85
CA LEU A 12 43.13 -1.45 -35.62
C LEU A 12 43.37 -0.03 -35.07
N GLY A 13 44.43 0.17 -34.27
CA GLY A 13 44.76 1.49 -33.69
C GLY A 13 45.26 2.53 -34.71
N LEU A 14 45.85 2.09 -35.83
CA LEU A 14 46.37 2.99 -36.88
C LEU A 14 45.29 3.44 -37.88
N VAL A 15 44.20 2.67 -38.03
CA VAL A 15 43.07 3.06 -38.89
C VAL A 15 42.19 4.10 -38.20
N ILE A 16 42.06 4.06 -36.87
CA ILE A 16 41.22 4.99 -36.11
C ILE A 16 41.83 6.40 -36.06
N VAL A 17 43.17 6.54 -36.00
CA VAL A 17 43.83 7.87 -35.98
C VAL A 17 43.83 8.55 -37.35
N GLY A 18 43.78 7.79 -38.45
CA GLY A 18 43.79 8.33 -39.81
C GLY A 18 42.47 8.97 -40.28
N VAL A 19 41.33 8.62 -39.66
CA VAL A 19 40.00 9.13 -40.06
C VAL A 19 39.64 10.45 -39.37
N PHE A 20 40.29 10.80 -38.25
CA PHE A 20 40.02 12.04 -37.50
C PHE A 20 40.52 13.34 -38.17
N LEU A 21 41.31 13.26 -39.25
CA LEU A 21 41.91 14.44 -39.89
C LEU A 21 41.25 14.89 -41.21
N LEU A 22 40.13 14.28 -41.64
CA LEU A 22 39.50 14.58 -42.94
C LEU A 22 37.97 14.80 -42.90
N MET A 23 37.39 15.15 -41.75
CA MET A 23 35.95 15.47 -41.71
C MET A 23 35.72 16.99 -41.73
N PRO A 24 34.85 17.50 -42.64
CA PRO A 24 34.49 18.92 -42.67
C PRO A 24 33.76 19.30 -41.38
N LYS A 25 34.02 20.52 -40.90
CA LYS A 25 33.26 21.13 -39.78
C LYS A 25 31.79 21.27 -40.22
N ASN A 26 30.97 20.27 -39.94
CA ASN A 26 29.53 20.35 -40.17
C ASN A 26 28.92 21.25 -39.10
N THR A 27 28.36 22.37 -39.55
CA THR A 27 27.43 23.20 -38.79
C THR A 27 26.23 22.37 -38.39
N ALA A 28 25.85 22.39 -37.10
CA ALA A 28 24.65 21.73 -36.60
C ALA A 28 23.43 22.14 -37.45
N THR A 29 22.68 21.15 -37.94
CA THR A 29 21.46 21.36 -38.71
C THR A 29 20.33 21.78 -37.78
N SER A 30 19.68 22.91 -38.06
CA SER A 30 18.48 23.36 -37.34
C SER A 30 17.22 22.82 -38.03
N PHE A 31 16.18 22.52 -37.26
CA PHE A 31 14.85 22.29 -37.82
C PHE A 31 14.35 23.56 -38.53
N ASP A 32 13.60 23.40 -39.63
CA ASP A 32 12.99 24.51 -40.37
C ASP A 32 11.71 24.96 -39.62
N THR A 33 11.85 25.94 -38.71
CA THR A 33 10.81 26.28 -37.72
C THR A 33 9.94 27.47 -38.15
N ASN A 34 9.02 27.25 -39.09
CA ASN A 34 7.84 28.12 -39.28
C ASN A 34 6.66 27.65 -38.42
N ILE A 35 6.90 27.32 -37.14
CA ILE A 35 5.85 26.77 -36.27
C ILE A 35 5.37 27.84 -35.27
N LYS A 36 4.09 28.20 -35.37
CA LYS A 36 3.42 29.08 -34.40
C LYS A 36 3.18 28.29 -33.11
N VAL A 37 3.78 28.75 -32.01
CA VAL A 37 3.52 28.24 -30.65
C VAL A 37 2.07 28.58 -30.29
N GLU A 38 1.17 27.61 -30.38
CA GLU A 38 -0.28 27.87 -30.33
C GLU A 38 -0.96 27.54 -28.99
N ASN A 39 -0.28 26.98 -27.98
CA ASN A 39 -1.02 26.39 -26.84
C ASN A 39 -0.32 26.37 -25.47
N LYS A 40 0.47 27.39 -25.11
CA LYS A 40 1.07 27.48 -23.75
C LYS A 40 0.07 27.72 -22.61
N ASP A 41 -1.19 28.04 -22.91
CA ASP A 41 -2.20 28.43 -21.91
C ASP A 41 -3.23 27.32 -21.58
N LYS A 42 -3.06 26.10 -22.10
CA LYS A 42 -4.04 25.02 -21.90
C LYS A 42 -3.79 24.31 -20.55
N LEU A 43 -4.50 24.76 -19.52
CA LEU A 43 -4.49 24.18 -18.17
C LEU A 43 -5.02 22.73 -18.20
N LEU A 44 -4.23 21.77 -17.70
CA LEU A 44 -4.68 20.39 -17.47
C LEU A 44 -5.63 20.35 -16.28
N ARG A 45 -6.72 19.59 -16.39
CA ARG A 45 -7.79 19.58 -15.40
C ARG A 45 -8.50 18.25 -15.32
N PHE A 46 -8.98 17.90 -14.12
CA PHE A 46 -9.91 16.79 -13.95
C PHE A 46 -11.22 17.05 -14.68
N ASN A 47 -11.81 15.99 -15.23
CA ASN A 47 -13.06 16.06 -15.98
C ASN A 47 -14.29 16.09 -15.04
N LYS A 48 -15.49 16.15 -15.63
CA LYS A 48 -16.77 16.21 -14.88
C LYS A 48 -17.05 15.01 -13.98
N ASN A 49 -16.43 13.86 -14.26
CA ASN A 49 -16.53 12.65 -13.45
C ASN A 49 -15.50 12.64 -12.31
N GLY A 50 -14.70 13.70 -12.17
CA GLY A 50 -13.63 13.77 -11.18
C GLY A 50 -12.46 12.87 -11.53
N GLU A 51 -12.29 12.51 -12.81
CA GLU A 51 -11.20 11.64 -13.27
C GLU A 51 -10.20 12.43 -14.12
N PHE A 52 -8.95 12.02 -14.08
CA PHE A 52 -7.89 12.48 -14.97
C PHE A 52 -7.10 11.27 -15.44
N LYS A 53 -7.24 10.95 -16.74
CA LYS A 53 -6.66 9.75 -17.34
C LYS A 53 -5.44 10.08 -18.19
N ILE A 54 -4.32 9.43 -17.89
CA ILE A 54 -3.06 9.53 -18.63
C ILE A 54 -2.84 8.21 -19.37
N LEU A 55 -2.53 8.30 -20.66
CA LEU A 55 -2.08 7.17 -21.45
C LEU A 55 -0.56 7.27 -21.59
N GLN A 56 0.16 6.36 -20.93
CA GLN A 56 1.62 6.30 -21.01
C GLN A 56 2.02 5.47 -22.23
N ILE A 57 2.92 5.99 -23.05
CA ILE A 57 3.50 5.31 -24.21
C ILE A 57 5.00 5.33 -24.11
N SER A 58 5.62 4.15 -24.03
CA SER A 58 7.07 4.03 -24.00
C SER A 58 7.61 3.16 -25.14
N ASP A 59 8.84 3.45 -25.58
CA ASP A 59 9.64 2.56 -26.43
C ASP A 59 8.92 2.24 -27.76
N MET A 60 8.44 3.29 -28.43
CA MET A 60 7.87 3.16 -29.78
C MET A 60 8.93 2.77 -30.81
N HIS A 61 10.16 3.28 -30.63
CA HIS A 61 11.27 3.14 -31.57
C HIS A 61 10.85 3.39 -33.02
N TYR A 62 10.01 4.38 -33.24
CA TYR A 62 9.53 4.68 -34.58
C TYR A 62 10.73 5.06 -35.47
N ALA A 63 10.75 4.65 -36.72
CA ALA A 63 11.74 5.10 -37.69
C ALA A 63 11.02 5.61 -38.94
N ASN A 64 10.99 4.84 -40.01
CA ASN A 64 10.58 5.29 -41.33
C ASN A 64 9.16 4.83 -41.74
N GLY A 65 8.30 4.52 -40.77
CA GLY A 65 6.90 4.27 -41.02
C GLY A 65 6.66 2.93 -41.73
N LYS A 66 6.19 3.00 -42.98
CA LYS A 66 5.94 1.80 -43.79
C LYS A 66 7.22 1.03 -44.12
N ASP A 67 8.35 1.72 -44.21
CA ASP A 67 9.61 1.13 -44.68
C ASP A 67 10.41 0.46 -43.55
N THR A 68 9.97 0.61 -42.31
CA THR A 68 10.63 0.03 -41.14
C THR A 68 10.00 -1.31 -40.77
N PRO A 69 10.74 -2.43 -40.86
CA PRO A 69 10.22 -3.73 -40.46
C PRO A 69 10.09 -3.84 -38.94
N CYS A 70 9.12 -4.64 -38.50
CA CYS A 70 8.96 -4.99 -37.09
C CYS A 70 10.09 -5.90 -36.60
N ARG A 71 10.31 -5.89 -35.28
CA ARG A 71 11.21 -6.78 -34.54
C ARG A 71 10.43 -7.67 -33.58
N ASP A 72 10.95 -8.87 -33.38
CA ASP A 72 10.47 -9.85 -32.41
C ASP A 72 8.96 -10.13 -32.49
N VAL A 73 8.47 -10.26 -33.72
CA VAL A 73 7.11 -10.74 -34.03
C VAL A 73 7.14 -12.17 -34.55
N LEU A 74 5.99 -12.85 -34.59
CA LEU A 74 5.93 -14.20 -35.16
C LEU A 74 6.31 -14.18 -36.65
N PRO A 75 6.92 -15.26 -37.20
CA PRO A 75 7.29 -15.33 -38.62
C PRO A 75 6.12 -15.01 -39.57
N SER A 76 4.90 -15.39 -39.20
CA SER A 76 3.68 -15.10 -39.97
C SER A 76 3.27 -13.62 -39.99
N GLN A 77 3.79 -12.80 -39.08
CA GLN A 77 3.48 -11.38 -38.95
C GLN A 77 4.53 -10.48 -39.64
N MET A 78 5.77 -10.97 -39.79
CA MET A 78 6.92 -10.22 -40.29
C MET A 78 6.67 -9.50 -41.62
N GLU A 79 6.10 -10.20 -42.61
CA GLU A 79 5.99 -9.69 -43.99
C GLU A 79 5.11 -8.44 -44.11
N SER A 80 4.07 -8.33 -43.28
CA SER A 80 3.09 -7.23 -43.32
C SER A 80 3.26 -6.21 -42.21
N CYS A 81 4.21 -6.40 -41.30
CA CYS A 81 4.35 -5.60 -40.10
C CYS A 81 5.36 -4.46 -40.29
N SER A 82 4.97 -3.24 -39.94
CA SER A 82 5.83 -2.05 -39.92
C SER A 82 5.50 -1.13 -38.75
N ASP A 83 6.18 0.03 -38.64
CA ASP A 83 5.82 1.07 -37.67
C ASP A 83 4.34 1.51 -37.75
N LEU A 84 3.70 1.35 -38.91
CA LEU A 84 2.27 1.65 -39.08
C LEU A 84 1.37 0.78 -38.19
N ASN A 85 1.83 -0.42 -37.80
CA ASN A 85 1.15 -1.24 -36.80
C ASN A 85 1.16 -0.56 -35.43
N THR A 86 2.27 0.10 -35.06
CA THR A 86 2.39 0.92 -33.86
C THR A 86 1.44 2.12 -33.93
N THR A 87 1.40 2.84 -35.06
CA THR A 87 0.47 3.98 -35.24
C THR A 87 -1.00 3.53 -35.14
N HIS A 88 -1.34 2.40 -35.77
CA HIS A 88 -2.68 1.84 -35.72
C HIS A 88 -3.07 1.41 -34.30
N TYR A 89 -2.14 0.79 -33.57
CA TYR A 89 -2.35 0.44 -32.16
C TYR A 89 -2.61 1.69 -31.33
N LEU A 90 -1.80 2.75 -31.47
CA LEU A 90 -1.98 4.00 -30.72
C LEU A 90 -3.33 4.66 -31.00
N ARG A 91 -3.77 4.72 -32.26
CA ARG A 91 -5.10 5.23 -32.62
C ARG A 91 -6.22 4.45 -31.94
N ARG A 92 -6.19 3.11 -32.01
CA ARG A 92 -7.19 2.26 -31.34
C ARG A 92 -7.18 2.44 -29.82
N PHE A 93 -5.99 2.58 -29.24
CA PHE A 93 -5.84 2.72 -27.80
C PHE A 93 -6.41 4.06 -27.31
N ILE A 94 -6.13 5.15 -28.03
CA ILE A 94 -6.72 6.47 -27.80
C ILE A 94 -8.26 6.41 -27.92
N ASP A 95 -8.78 5.78 -28.96
CA ASP A 95 -10.23 5.69 -29.21
C ASP A 95 -10.99 4.96 -28.09
N VAL A 96 -10.38 3.91 -27.53
CA VAL A 96 -10.97 3.09 -26.45
C VAL A 96 -10.83 3.76 -25.10
N GLU A 97 -9.63 4.25 -24.75
CA GLU A 97 -9.38 4.79 -23.41
C GLU A 97 -9.82 6.25 -23.24
N LYS A 98 -9.81 7.04 -24.32
CA LYS A 98 -10.16 8.47 -24.31
C LYS A 98 -9.44 9.24 -23.19
N PRO A 99 -8.09 9.30 -23.22
CA PRO A 99 -7.33 9.93 -22.17
C PRO A 99 -7.49 11.46 -22.15
N ASP A 100 -7.21 12.07 -21.01
CA ASP A 100 -7.09 13.52 -20.84
C ASP A 100 -5.68 14.02 -21.19
N LEU A 101 -4.66 13.14 -21.14
CA LEU A 101 -3.27 13.39 -21.51
C LEU A 101 -2.62 12.14 -22.13
N ILE A 102 -1.86 12.31 -23.21
CA ILE A 102 -0.95 11.27 -23.74
C ILE A 102 0.48 11.62 -23.33
N LEU A 103 1.18 10.69 -22.68
CA LEU A 103 2.53 10.90 -22.18
C LEU A 103 3.51 9.91 -22.79
N PHE A 104 4.45 10.42 -23.58
CA PHE A 104 5.49 9.62 -24.20
C PHE A 104 6.75 9.56 -23.32
N THR A 105 7.13 8.38 -22.84
CA THR A 105 8.16 8.21 -21.80
C THR A 105 9.53 7.79 -22.33
N GLY A 106 9.87 8.24 -23.54
CA GLY A 106 11.19 8.07 -24.14
C GLY A 106 11.27 6.92 -25.14
N ASP A 107 12.36 6.92 -25.89
CA ASP A 107 12.60 6.03 -27.04
C ASP A 107 11.44 6.10 -28.05
N ASN A 108 11.06 7.33 -28.35
CA ASN A 108 10.01 7.67 -29.29
C ASN A 108 10.46 7.31 -30.72
N VAL A 109 11.66 7.75 -31.11
CA VAL A 109 12.27 7.50 -32.41
C VAL A 109 13.56 6.70 -32.26
N HIS A 110 13.77 5.72 -33.14
CA HIS A 110 15.05 5.02 -33.23
C HIS A 110 16.02 5.79 -34.14
N SER A 111 16.75 6.76 -33.56
CA SER A 111 17.57 7.72 -34.32
C SER A 111 18.63 7.11 -35.24
N MET A 112 19.12 5.91 -34.93
CA MET A 112 20.12 5.21 -35.76
C MET A 112 19.56 4.72 -37.11
N GLU A 113 18.25 4.48 -37.20
CA GLU A 113 17.60 3.88 -38.37
C GLU A 113 16.65 4.85 -39.09
N ALA A 114 16.37 6.01 -38.49
CA ALA A 114 15.56 7.07 -39.08
C ALA A 114 16.35 7.87 -40.14
N TYR A 115 16.24 7.51 -41.42
CA TYR A 115 16.95 8.21 -42.50
C TYR A 115 16.38 9.60 -42.79
N ASN A 116 15.10 9.81 -42.50
CA ASN A 116 14.45 11.13 -42.50
C ASN A 116 13.91 11.40 -41.10
N TYR A 117 14.80 11.89 -40.23
CA TYR A 117 14.52 12.07 -38.82
C TYR A 117 13.33 13.02 -38.58
N ASN A 118 13.22 14.13 -39.32
CA ASN A 118 12.09 15.06 -39.20
C ASN A 118 10.75 14.39 -39.50
N ARG A 119 10.68 13.63 -40.60
CA ARG A 119 9.48 12.87 -40.95
C ARG A 119 9.15 11.82 -39.89
N SER A 120 10.16 11.17 -39.33
CA SER A 120 9.99 10.16 -38.27
C SER A 120 9.37 10.80 -37.02
N MET A 121 9.85 11.99 -36.65
CA MET A 121 9.31 12.80 -35.55
C MET A 121 7.87 13.28 -35.83
N ASP A 122 7.55 13.65 -37.06
CA ASP A 122 6.17 13.99 -37.45
C ASP A 122 5.23 12.77 -37.34
N GLU A 123 5.68 11.61 -37.80
CA GLU A 123 4.87 10.38 -37.83
C GLU A 123 4.68 9.74 -36.44
N VAL A 124 5.69 9.76 -35.57
CA VAL A 124 5.60 9.15 -34.23
C VAL A 124 4.52 9.81 -33.37
N PHE A 125 4.39 11.14 -33.46
CA PHE A 125 3.39 11.90 -32.70
C PHE A 125 2.08 12.15 -33.47
N ALA A 126 1.96 11.68 -34.72
CA ALA A 126 0.83 11.97 -35.59
C ALA A 126 -0.52 11.58 -34.95
N ALA A 127 -0.60 10.39 -34.34
CA ALA A 127 -1.84 9.93 -33.70
C ALA A 127 -2.27 10.84 -32.52
N ALA A 128 -1.31 11.32 -31.72
CA ALA A 128 -1.60 12.27 -30.64
C ALA A 128 -2.07 13.62 -31.20
N ILE A 129 -1.39 14.15 -32.22
CA ILE A 129 -1.77 15.41 -32.89
C ILE A 129 -3.16 15.31 -33.52
N GLU A 130 -3.46 14.23 -34.24
CA GLU A 130 -4.74 13.96 -34.90
C GLU A 130 -5.90 13.88 -33.90
N SER A 131 -5.67 13.28 -32.72
CA SER A 131 -6.68 13.14 -31.67
C SER A 131 -7.13 14.46 -31.03
N ASN A 132 -6.33 15.54 -31.18
CA ASN A 132 -6.48 16.81 -30.47
C ASN A 132 -6.43 16.72 -28.94
N ILE A 133 -5.97 15.59 -28.39
CA ILE A 133 -5.69 15.43 -26.96
C ILE A 133 -4.34 16.10 -26.66
N PRO A 134 -4.20 16.85 -25.55
CA PRO A 134 -2.90 17.36 -25.12
C PRO A 134 -1.92 16.20 -24.92
N TRP A 135 -0.66 16.41 -25.29
CA TRP A 135 0.37 15.37 -25.13
C TRP A 135 1.69 15.97 -24.69
N ALA A 136 2.54 15.17 -24.06
CA ALA A 136 3.90 15.58 -23.71
C ALA A 136 4.86 14.40 -23.84
N ALA A 137 6.14 14.69 -24.04
CA ALA A 137 7.19 13.69 -24.21
C ALA A 137 8.44 14.01 -23.38
N ILE A 138 9.12 12.96 -22.94
CA ILE A 138 10.53 12.97 -22.54
C ILE A 138 11.36 12.20 -23.57
N LEU A 139 12.68 12.38 -23.49
CA LEU A 139 13.63 11.71 -24.36
C LEU A 139 14.22 10.48 -23.67
N GLY A 140 14.40 9.40 -24.43
CA GLY A 140 15.19 8.23 -24.06
C GLY A 140 16.58 8.25 -24.67
N ASN A 141 17.29 7.14 -24.57
CA ASN A 141 18.65 6.98 -25.09
C ASN A 141 18.67 6.75 -26.62
N HIS A 142 17.61 6.19 -27.21
CA HIS A 142 17.54 5.98 -28.65
C HIS A 142 17.07 7.21 -29.44
N ASP A 143 16.47 8.18 -28.78
CA ASP A 143 15.89 9.36 -29.44
C ASP A 143 16.94 10.21 -30.15
N VAL A 144 18.20 10.22 -29.72
CA VAL A 144 19.22 11.14 -30.22
C VAL A 144 20.50 10.42 -30.60
N ASN A 145 20.96 10.64 -31.84
CA ASN A 145 22.30 10.28 -32.25
C ASN A 145 22.86 11.37 -33.17
N VAL A 146 23.68 12.26 -32.60
CA VAL A 146 24.21 13.43 -33.32
C VAL A 146 25.01 13.03 -34.56
N LEU A 147 25.72 11.89 -34.52
CA LEU A 147 26.54 11.43 -35.64
C LEU A 147 25.68 10.95 -36.81
N GLN A 148 24.54 10.34 -36.53
CA GLN A 148 23.64 9.80 -37.54
C GLN A 148 22.68 10.87 -38.08
N THR A 149 22.08 11.68 -37.21
CA THR A 149 20.97 12.57 -37.57
C THR A 149 21.38 14.03 -37.70
N GLY A 150 22.53 14.42 -37.13
CA GLY A 150 22.98 15.81 -37.07
C GLY A 150 22.25 16.67 -36.02
N PHE A 151 21.27 16.12 -35.31
CA PHE A 151 20.49 16.84 -34.30
C PHE A 151 21.01 16.59 -32.89
N SER A 152 21.17 17.67 -32.12
CA SER A 152 21.46 17.59 -30.69
C SER A 152 20.21 17.24 -29.89
N ARG A 153 20.40 16.71 -28.68
CA ARG A 153 19.30 16.44 -27.73
C ARG A 153 18.45 17.69 -27.46
N GLN A 154 19.09 18.85 -27.40
CA GLN A 154 18.40 20.15 -27.34
C GLN A 154 17.51 20.38 -28.57
N ALA A 155 18.06 20.24 -29.77
CA ALA A 155 17.33 20.52 -31.00
C ALA A 155 16.12 19.60 -31.16
N VAL A 156 16.27 18.31 -30.81
CA VAL A 156 15.15 17.34 -30.80
C VAL A 156 14.06 17.79 -29.83
N MET A 157 14.42 18.18 -28.62
CA MET A 157 13.44 18.67 -27.65
C MET A 157 12.79 19.99 -28.11
N GLU A 158 13.55 20.94 -28.66
CA GLU A 158 13.01 22.18 -29.23
C GLU A 158 11.99 21.91 -30.34
N TYR A 159 12.24 20.90 -31.17
CA TYR A 159 11.31 20.47 -32.20
C TYR A 159 10.01 19.94 -31.60
N ILE A 160 10.10 19.03 -30.61
CA ILE A 160 8.93 18.50 -29.88
C ILE A 160 8.10 19.64 -29.28
N VAL A 161 8.74 20.62 -28.63
CA VAL A 161 8.08 21.80 -28.03
C VAL A 161 7.39 22.68 -29.07
N GLY A 162 7.86 22.65 -30.32
CA GLY A 162 7.23 23.34 -31.44
C GLY A 162 5.95 22.67 -31.92
N MET A 163 5.74 21.37 -31.67
CA MET A 163 4.66 20.61 -32.29
C MET A 163 3.27 20.99 -31.78
N LYS A 164 2.26 20.76 -32.62
CA LYS A 164 0.87 21.09 -32.30
C LYS A 164 0.36 20.31 -31.09
N ASN A 165 -0.34 21.00 -30.18
CA ASN A 165 -0.97 20.45 -28.96
C ASN A 165 -0.01 19.81 -27.94
N THR A 166 1.30 19.99 -28.11
CA THR A 166 2.28 19.56 -27.12
C THR A 166 2.21 20.45 -25.86
N LEU A 167 2.41 19.84 -24.70
CA LEU A 167 2.64 20.50 -23.41
C LEU A 167 4.10 20.34 -22.97
N SER A 168 4.95 19.73 -23.79
CA SER A 168 6.37 19.59 -23.51
C SER A 168 7.05 20.95 -23.38
N LEU A 169 8.03 21.01 -22.48
CA LEU A 169 8.86 22.19 -22.27
C LEU A 169 10.33 21.82 -22.44
N LEU A 170 11.12 22.77 -22.96
CA LEU A 170 12.54 22.54 -23.20
C LEU A 170 13.30 22.29 -21.90
N ASN A 171 13.01 23.10 -20.87
CA ASN A 171 13.52 23.00 -19.52
C ASN A 171 12.68 23.95 -18.63
N PRO A 172 12.82 23.89 -17.29
CA PRO A 172 11.98 24.67 -16.38
C PRO A 172 12.25 26.17 -16.50
N SER A 173 11.20 27.00 -16.43
CA SER A 173 11.34 28.46 -16.47
C SER A 173 11.74 29.07 -15.12
N ASN A 174 11.70 28.30 -14.03
CA ASN A 174 11.95 28.73 -12.65
C ASN A 174 13.38 28.46 -12.14
N LEU A 175 14.35 28.35 -13.06
CA LEU A 175 15.77 28.26 -12.69
C LEU A 175 16.26 29.58 -12.08
N GLN A 176 17.08 29.50 -11.03
CA GLN A 176 17.67 30.68 -10.40
C GLN A 176 18.72 31.33 -11.32
N GLN A 177 19.01 32.61 -11.08
CA GLN A 177 20.02 33.32 -11.87
C GLN A 177 21.39 32.63 -11.73
N GLY A 178 21.96 32.19 -12.85
CA GLY A 178 23.23 31.46 -12.89
C GLY A 178 23.12 29.94 -12.69
N GLU A 179 21.91 29.41 -12.48
CA GLU A 179 21.65 27.97 -12.41
C GLU A 179 21.55 27.37 -13.82
N SER A 180 22.05 26.14 -13.97
CA SER A 180 21.84 25.31 -15.17
C SER A 180 21.35 23.93 -14.74
N ILE A 181 20.51 23.32 -15.57
CA ILE A 181 19.98 21.97 -15.36
C ILE A 181 20.57 21.02 -16.40
N TRP A 182 20.85 19.79 -15.99
CA TRP A 182 21.35 18.76 -16.91
C TRP A 182 20.24 18.25 -17.83
N GLY A 183 20.57 17.99 -19.09
CA GLY A 183 19.62 17.46 -20.07
C GLY A 183 18.58 18.47 -20.56
N TYR A 184 17.62 17.97 -21.34
CA TYR A 184 16.53 18.72 -21.95
C TYR A 184 15.22 17.93 -21.86
N GLY A 185 14.12 18.62 -21.58
CA GLY A 185 12.84 17.98 -21.29
C GLY A 185 12.62 17.73 -19.81
N ASN A 186 13.29 18.49 -18.93
CA ASN A 186 12.95 18.53 -17.50
C ASN A 186 11.83 19.55 -17.26
N TYR A 187 10.67 19.12 -16.77
CA TYR A 187 9.56 20.04 -16.49
C TYR A 187 8.51 19.43 -15.57
N ASN A 188 7.67 20.29 -14.99
CA ASN A 188 6.50 19.90 -14.24
C ASN A 188 5.23 20.31 -14.99
N LEU A 189 4.26 19.42 -15.09
CA LEU A 189 2.91 19.75 -15.51
C LEU A 189 1.97 19.74 -14.30
N GLU A 190 1.27 20.85 -14.09
CA GLU A 190 0.27 21.00 -13.05
C GLU A 190 -1.11 20.60 -13.56
N VAL A 191 -1.82 19.78 -12.79
CA VAL A 191 -3.19 19.37 -13.11
C VAL A 191 -4.12 19.95 -12.06
N ALA A 192 -4.96 20.91 -12.48
CA ALA A 192 -5.92 21.56 -11.60
C ALA A 192 -7.18 20.71 -11.38
N GLY A 193 -7.96 21.03 -10.35
CA GLY A 193 -9.23 20.33 -10.08
C GLY A 193 -10.27 20.49 -11.20
N PHE A 194 -11.50 20.02 -10.98
CA PHE A 194 -12.58 20.22 -11.95
C PHE A 194 -12.91 21.72 -12.15
N GLU A 195 -13.32 22.14 -13.36
CA GLU A 195 -13.59 23.56 -13.70
C GLU A 195 -14.61 24.22 -12.75
N ASN A 196 -15.62 23.46 -12.31
CA ASN A 196 -16.65 23.98 -11.40
C ASN A 196 -16.38 23.65 -9.91
N SER A 197 -15.12 23.37 -9.55
CA SER A 197 -14.73 23.09 -8.16
C SER A 197 -13.95 24.22 -7.49
N PRO A 198 -13.84 24.20 -6.15
CA PRO A 198 -13.00 25.17 -5.42
C PRO A 198 -11.53 25.09 -5.86
N PHE A 199 -11.09 23.91 -6.32
CA PHE A 199 -9.74 23.64 -6.81
C PHE A 199 -9.52 24.02 -8.28
N ARG A 200 -10.47 24.71 -8.93
CA ARG A 200 -10.40 24.98 -10.37
C ARG A 200 -9.11 25.67 -10.81
N ASN A 201 -8.50 26.51 -9.96
CA ASN A 201 -7.26 27.22 -10.29
C ASN A 201 -6.08 26.77 -9.41
N LYS A 202 -6.14 25.55 -8.89
CA LYS A 202 -5.17 25.01 -7.93
C LYS A 202 -4.69 23.65 -8.41
N SER A 203 -3.38 23.46 -8.55
CA SER A 203 -2.80 22.16 -8.86
C SER A 203 -3.13 21.17 -7.75
N VAL A 204 -3.78 20.06 -8.09
CA VAL A 204 -4.13 18.98 -7.15
C VAL A 204 -3.40 17.68 -7.48
N LEU A 205 -2.67 17.63 -8.60
CA LEU A 205 -1.80 16.54 -9.04
C LEU A 205 -0.64 17.17 -9.83
N ASN A 206 0.59 16.74 -9.54
CA ASN A 206 1.80 17.22 -10.23
C ASN A 206 2.47 16.09 -11.00
N LEU A 207 2.86 16.35 -12.26
CA LEU A 207 3.56 15.38 -13.10
C LEU A 207 4.97 15.90 -13.34
N TYR A 208 5.97 15.23 -12.79
CA TYR A 208 7.38 15.57 -12.92
C TYR A 208 8.01 14.74 -14.03
N LEU A 209 8.52 15.41 -15.05
CA LEU A 209 9.19 14.79 -16.20
C LEU A 209 10.69 15.11 -16.13
N LEU A 210 11.52 14.07 -16.22
CA LEU A 210 12.98 14.20 -16.11
C LEU A 210 13.70 13.52 -17.26
N ASP A 211 14.76 14.18 -17.74
CA ASP A 211 15.68 13.64 -18.73
C ASP A 211 16.76 12.78 -18.05
N THR A 212 16.69 11.46 -18.20
CA THR A 212 17.71 10.55 -17.65
C THR A 212 19.02 10.56 -18.42
N GLY A 213 19.08 11.21 -19.58
CA GLY A 213 20.23 11.23 -20.45
C GLY A 213 20.26 10.06 -21.44
N ASP A 214 21.47 9.74 -21.91
CA ASP A 214 21.75 8.75 -22.95
C ASP A 214 22.78 7.69 -22.44
N TYR A 215 23.80 7.36 -23.23
CA TYR A 215 24.92 6.51 -22.82
C TYR A 215 26.08 7.32 -22.23
N THR A 216 26.75 6.75 -21.23
CA THR A 216 27.97 7.31 -20.64
C THR A 216 29.19 6.42 -20.86
N TYR A 217 30.34 7.06 -21.02
CA TYR A 217 31.63 6.43 -21.31
C TYR A 217 32.70 7.03 -20.40
N SER A 218 33.30 6.21 -19.52
CA SER A 218 34.49 6.60 -18.76
C SER A 218 35.70 5.78 -19.18
N LEU A 219 36.82 6.45 -19.41
CA LEU A 219 38.11 5.84 -19.77
C LEU A 219 39.01 5.59 -18.55
N ALA A 220 38.58 5.90 -17.32
CA ALA A 220 39.40 5.73 -16.11
C ALA A 220 38.59 5.52 -14.81
N PRO A 221 39.07 4.71 -13.84
CA PRO A 221 40.24 3.82 -13.88
C PRO A 221 39.95 2.44 -14.53
N THR A 222 38.69 2.16 -14.85
CA THR A 222 38.24 1.02 -15.66
C THR A 222 37.35 1.55 -16.77
N PHE A 223 37.43 0.94 -17.96
CA PHE A 223 36.52 1.26 -19.06
C PHE A 223 35.10 0.93 -18.63
N TYR A 224 34.26 1.95 -18.48
CA TYR A 224 32.85 1.82 -18.13
C TYR A 224 32.02 2.34 -19.30
N MET A 225 31.26 1.44 -19.92
CA MET A 225 30.12 1.76 -20.79
C MET A 225 28.85 1.47 -20.00
N GLY A 226 27.96 2.44 -19.93
CA GLY A 226 26.67 2.24 -19.28
C GLY A 226 25.71 3.35 -19.63
N TYR A 227 24.64 3.43 -18.85
CA TYR A 227 23.61 4.46 -18.99
C TYR A 227 23.92 5.67 -18.11
N GLU A 228 23.54 6.86 -18.58
CA GLU A 228 23.51 8.08 -17.77
C GLU A 228 22.41 8.01 -16.69
N TRP A 229 22.44 8.94 -15.75
CA TRP A 229 21.54 8.98 -14.60
C TRP A 229 21.07 10.41 -14.32
N ILE A 230 19.99 10.53 -13.55
CA ILE A 230 19.45 11.81 -13.09
C ILE A 230 20.49 12.55 -12.23
N GLN A 231 20.91 13.73 -12.68
CA GLN A 231 22.00 14.51 -12.09
C GLN A 231 21.55 15.36 -10.88
N PRO A 232 22.47 15.75 -9.99
CA PRO A 232 22.15 16.58 -8.81
C PRO A 232 21.43 17.90 -9.11
N SER A 233 21.67 18.53 -10.27
CA SER A 233 20.98 19.76 -10.67
C SER A 233 19.49 19.52 -10.93
N GLN A 234 19.13 18.37 -11.50
CA GLN A 234 17.73 17.97 -11.70
C GLN A 234 17.05 17.66 -10.37
N GLN A 235 17.74 16.97 -9.46
CA GLN A 235 17.24 16.68 -8.09
C GLN A 235 16.98 17.97 -7.29
N SER A 236 17.91 18.93 -7.38
CA SER A 236 17.81 20.23 -6.72
C SER A 236 16.65 21.08 -7.26
N TRP A 237 16.45 21.06 -8.58
CA TRP A 237 15.28 21.68 -9.21
C TRP A 237 13.97 21.00 -8.79
N PHE A 238 13.95 19.66 -8.78
CA PHE A 238 12.80 18.85 -8.40
C PHE A 238 12.35 19.15 -6.96
N LEU A 239 13.26 19.08 -5.98
CA LEU A 239 12.95 19.35 -4.56
C LEU A 239 12.40 20.77 -4.36
N ARG A 240 12.98 21.76 -5.05
CA ARG A 240 12.53 23.15 -4.97
C ARG A 240 11.14 23.33 -5.56
N THR A 241 10.90 22.74 -6.73
CA THR A 241 9.62 22.81 -7.42
C THR A 241 8.53 22.11 -6.61
N SER A 242 8.81 20.89 -6.11
CA SER A 242 7.93 20.17 -5.20
C SER A 242 7.59 21.02 -3.98
N LYS A 243 8.59 21.57 -3.27
CA LYS A 243 8.35 22.45 -2.11
C LYS A 243 7.47 23.67 -2.44
N GLN A 244 7.67 24.32 -3.59
CA GLN A 244 6.85 25.45 -4.03
C GLN A 244 5.38 25.03 -4.27
N LEU A 245 5.18 23.89 -4.94
CA LEU A 245 3.86 23.35 -5.23
C LEU A 245 3.14 22.90 -3.95
N GLN A 246 3.85 22.29 -3.00
CA GLN A 246 3.32 21.95 -1.68
C GLN A 246 2.88 23.19 -0.90
N GLN A 247 3.68 24.27 -0.92
CA GLN A 247 3.31 25.54 -0.30
C GLN A 247 2.05 26.14 -0.94
N ALA A 248 1.96 26.14 -2.27
CA ALA A 248 0.76 26.59 -2.98
C ALA A 248 -0.46 25.72 -2.63
N TYR A 249 -0.27 24.40 -2.52
CA TYR A 249 -1.34 23.44 -2.21
C TYR A 249 -1.87 23.56 -0.77
N THR A 250 -1.01 23.90 0.17
CA THR A 250 -1.35 24.09 1.60
C THR A 250 -1.82 25.50 1.93
N SER A 251 -1.77 26.43 0.96
CA SER A 251 -2.20 27.83 1.16
C SER A 251 -3.71 28.05 0.89
N PRO A 252 -4.34 29.06 1.54
CA PRO A 252 -5.73 29.47 1.27
C PRO A 252 -5.98 29.86 -0.21
N PRO A 253 -7.24 29.86 -0.71
CA PRO A 253 -8.50 29.67 0.02
C PRO A 253 -8.86 28.21 0.33
N GLU A 254 -8.30 27.24 -0.42
CA GLU A 254 -8.62 25.80 -0.28
C GLU A 254 -7.43 25.01 0.28
N ALA A 255 -6.88 25.44 1.41
CA ALA A 255 -5.71 24.82 2.04
C ALA A 255 -5.97 23.33 2.34
N GLN A 256 -5.08 22.46 1.87
CA GLN A 256 -5.14 21.02 2.13
C GLN A 256 -4.12 20.61 3.19
N GLN A 257 -4.35 19.45 3.81
CA GLN A 257 -3.38 18.82 4.70
C GLN A 257 -2.40 17.99 3.86
N GLY A 258 -1.10 18.20 4.08
CA GLY A 258 -0.06 17.51 3.33
C GLY A 258 0.06 17.95 1.86
N PRO A 259 0.97 17.32 1.10
CA PRO A 259 1.22 17.65 -0.30
C PRO A 259 0.17 17.08 -1.25
N ALA A 260 -0.05 17.74 -2.39
CA ALA A 260 -0.75 17.14 -3.52
C ALA A 260 0.07 15.94 -4.02
N PRO A 261 -0.54 14.81 -4.41
CA PRO A 261 0.22 13.70 -4.95
C PRO A 261 0.97 14.10 -6.23
N GLY A 262 2.18 13.57 -6.35
CA GLY A 262 3.05 13.73 -7.49
C GLY A 262 3.34 12.40 -8.18
N LEU A 263 3.50 12.43 -9.49
CA LEU A 263 3.94 11.31 -10.32
C LEU A 263 5.23 11.68 -11.03
N ALA A 264 6.25 10.83 -10.96
CA ALA A 264 7.51 11.02 -11.67
C ALA A 264 7.56 10.18 -12.94
N PHE A 265 8.06 10.74 -14.03
CA PHE A 265 8.23 10.08 -15.33
C PHE A 265 9.64 10.31 -15.85
N PHE A 266 10.33 9.22 -16.14
CA PHE A 266 11.68 9.24 -16.68
C PHE A 266 11.97 7.95 -17.44
N HIS A 267 12.86 7.97 -18.43
CA HIS A 267 12.99 6.84 -19.35
C HIS A 267 13.80 5.67 -18.76
N ILE A 268 15.05 5.93 -18.39
CA ILE A 268 15.97 4.91 -17.89
C ILE A 268 15.68 4.63 -16.41
N PRO A 269 15.44 3.38 -15.98
CA PRO A 269 15.08 3.05 -14.61
C PRO A 269 16.22 3.35 -13.64
N ILE A 270 15.87 3.76 -12.41
CA ILE A 270 16.83 3.91 -11.31
C ILE A 270 17.20 2.53 -10.71
N PRO A 271 18.37 2.39 -10.05
CA PRO A 271 18.81 1.10 -9.50
C PRO A 271 17.82 0.43 -8.53
N GLU A 272 16.97 1.20 -7.85
CA GLU A 272 15.98 0.70 -6.90
C GLU A 272 14.93 -0.23 -7.51
N PHE A 273 14.69 -0.18 -8.81
CA PHE A 273 13.82 -1.15 -9.50
C PHE A 273 14.32 -2.60 -9.33
N ASN A 274 15.63 -2.81 -9.08
CA ASN A 274 16.18 -4.13 -8.78
C ASN A 274 15.78 -4.68 -7.40
N LYS A 275 15.30 -3.83 -6.48
CA LYS A 275 14.96 -4.22 -5.11
C LYS A 275 13.56 -4.84 -5.00
N ILE A 276 12.72 -4.70 -6.04
CA ILE A 276 11.37 -5.25 -6.06
C ILE A 276 11.44 -6.76 -6.33
N LYS A 277 10.89 -7.55 -5.41
CA LYS A 277 10.81 -9.00 -5.57
C LYS A 277 9.64 -9.38 -6.48
N GLU A 278 9.81 -10.46 -7.24
CA GLU A 278 8.76 -10.98 -8.14
C GLU A 278 7.46 -11.37 -7.41
N SER A 279 7.54 -11.77 -6.15
CA SER A 279 6.35 -12.05 -5.32
C SER A 279 5.59 -10.79 -4.88
N GLU A 280 6.19 -9.60 -5.04
CA GLU A 280 5.69 -8.32 -4.53
C GLU A 280 5.30 -7.37 -5.69
N MET A 281 5.27 -7.86 -6.94
CA MET A 281 4.95 -7.07 -8.12
C MET A 281 3.64 -7.50 -8.80
N VAL A 282 2.97 -6.54 -9.43
CA VAL A 282 1.83 -6.76 -10.33
C VAL A 282 2.29 -6.53 -11.76
N GLY A 283 2.12 -7.54 -12.62
CA GLY A 283 2.67 -7.59 -13.97
C GLY A 283 3.80 -8.59 -14.11
N VAL A 284 4.63 -8.43 -15.14
CA VAL A 284 5.64 -9.40 -15.54
C VAL A 284 7.00 -8.74 -15.72
N LYS A 285 8.01 -9.37 -15.13
CA LYS A 285 9.43 -9.07 -15.36
C LYS A 285 10.02 -10.16 -16.25
N GLN A 286 10.41 -9.82 -17.47
CA GLN A 286 11.00 -10.77 -18.43
C GLN A 286 12.49 -10.52 -18.67
N GLU A 287 13.03 -9.39 -18.21
CA GLU A 287 14.45 -9.08 -18.31
C GLU A 287 14.98 -8.42 -17.04
N HIS A 288 16.31 -8.43 -16.91
CA HIS A 288 16.97 -7.72 -15.83
C HIS A 288 16.68 -6.23 -15.91
N VAL A 289 16.65 -5.56 -14.77
CA VAL A 289 16.54 -4.10 -14.74
C VAL A 289 17.84 -3.52 -15.27
N ILE A 290 17.76 -2.97 -16.47
CA ILE A 290 18.87 -2.29 -17.14
C ILE A 290 18.89 -0.84 -16.64
N CYS A 291 19.60 -0.60 -15.54
CA CYS A 291 19.75 0.71 -14.92
C CYS A 291 21.20 1.22 -15.01
N PRO A 292 21.46 2.49 -14.69
CA PRO A 292 22.80 3.02 -14.56
C PRO A 292 23.57 2.28 -13.45
N GLY A 293 24.88 2.08 -13.63
CA GLY A 293 25.76 1.56 -12.59
C GLY A 293 25.99 2.55 -11.43
N VAL A 294 25.65 3.82 -11.62
CA VAL A 294 25.68 4.86 -10.59
C VAL A 294 24.29 5.03 -10.01
N ASN A 295 24.17 4.86 -8.68
CA ASN A 295 22.98 5.29 -7.96
C ASN A 295 23.09 6.78 -7.64
N SER A 296 22.20 7.58 -8.23
CA SER A 296 22.21 9.03 -8.08
C SER A 296 21.60 9.53 -6.76
N GLY A 297 20.93 8.67 -5.99
CA GLY A 297 20.14 9.05 -4.82
C GLY A 297 18.75 9.63 -5.15
N PHE A 298 18.29 9.51 -6.41
CA PHE A 298 17.00 10.08 -6.79
C PHE A 298 15.79 9.41 -6.12
N PHE A 299 15.88 8.11 -5.81
CA PHE A 299 14.83 7.46 -5.01
C PHE A 299 14.68 8.11 -3.63
N ASP A 300 15.79 8.32 -2.93
CA ASP A 300 15.80 8.99 -1.62
C ASP A 300 15.30 10.44 -1.74
N THR A 301 15.62 11.11 -2.85
CA THR A 301 15.11 12.46 -3.17
C THR A 301 13.58 12.47 -3.30
N MET A 302 13.00 11.48 -3.99
CA MET A 302 11.54 11.35 -4.12
C MET A 302 10.89 11.03 -2.78
N LEU A 303 11.51 10.19 -1.95
CA LEU A 303 11.04 9.90 -0.59
C LEU A 303 11.08 11.15 0.30
N GLU A 304 12.17 11.91 0.28
CA GLU A 304 12.34 13.15 1.06
C GLU A 304 11.31 14.21 0.66
N ALA A 305 11.01 14.33 -0.64
CA ALA A 305 10.00 15.26 -1.13
C ALA A 305 8.60 14.96 -0.55
N GLY A 306 8.29 13.69 -0.31
CA GLY A 306 7.05 13.24 0.35
C GLY A 306 5.77 13.35 -0.49
N ASP A 307 5.83 14.04 -1.64
CA ASP A 307 4.70 14.20 -2.55
C ASP A 307 4.60 13.09 -3.61
N ILE A 308 5.72 12.44 -3.98
CA ILE A 308 5.75 11.40 -5.02
C ILE A 308 5.09 10.10 -4.53
N LYS A 309 4.12 9.62 -5.31
CA LYS A 309 3.35 8.40 -5.01
C LYS A 309 3.67 7.25 -5.95
N ALA A 310 4.02 7.57 -7.20
CA ALA A 310 4.51 6.60 -8.16
C ALA A 310 5.54 7.21 -9.12
N ALA A 311 6.47 6.38 -9.57
CA ALA A 311 7.43 6.68 -10.61
C ALA A 311 7.26 5.69 -11.77
N PHE A 312 7.22 6.20 -12.99
CA PHE A 312 6.94 5.45 -14.21
C PHE A 312 8.09 5.53 -15.20
N VAL A 313 8.45 4.39 -15.77
CA VAL A 313 9.63 4.24 -16.65
C VAL A 313 9.35 3.38 -17.87
N GLY A 314 10.26 3.45 -18.84
CA GLY A 314 10.31 2.65 -20.06
C GLY A 314 11.53 1.72 -20.08
N HIS A 315 12.22 1.67 -21.23
CA HIS A 315 13.58 1.17 -21.45
C HIS A 315 13.76 -0.36 -21.37
N GLY A 316 13.17 -1.00 -20.36
CA GLY A 316 13.22 -2.44 -20.18
C GLY A 316 12.10 -3.15 -20.91
N HIS A 317 11.86 -2.84 -22.18
CA HIS A 317 10.75 -3.23 -23.06
C HIS A 317 9.89 -4.45 -22.66
N VAL A 318 10.49 -5.57 -22.24
CA VAL A 318 9.73 -6.78 -21.87
C VAL A 318 9.34 -6.88 -20.39
N ASN A 319 9.62 -5.83 -19.63
CA ASN A 319 9.13 -5.59 -18.28
C ASN A 319 7.89 -4.68 -18.33
N ASP A 320 6.84 -5.05 -17.61
CA ASP A 320 5.58 -4.29 -17.54
C ASP A 320 5.00 -4.23 -16.11
N TYR A 321 5.85 -4.44 -15.10
CA TYR A 321 5.42 -4.60 -13.71
C TYR A 321 5.42 -3.30 -12.91
N CYS A 322 4.60 -3.25 -11.86
CA CYS A 322 4.70 -2.29 -10.76
C CYS A 322 5.02 -3.02 -9.46
N GLY A 323 5.78 -2.38 -8.56
CA GLY A 323 5.97 -2.87 -7.19
C GLY A 323 6.28 -1.73 -6.23
N LYS A 324 5.82 -1.89 -4.98
CA LYS A 324 5.97 -0.87 -3.94
C LYS A 324 7.32 -1.02 -3.26
N LEU A 325 8.10 0.06 -3.20
CA LEU A 325 9.30 0.16 -2.38
C LEU A 325 9.14 1.34 -1.43
N CYS A 326 9.21 1.08 -0.13
CA CYS A 326 8.83 2.07 0.90
C CYS A 326 7.41 2.61 0.62
N ASP A 327 7.25 3.92 0.39
CA ASP A 327 5.97 4.57 0.11
C ASP A 327 5.76 4.95 -1.36
N ILE A 328 6.63 4.52 -2.27
CA ILE A 328 6.57 4.86 -3.70
C ILE A 328 6.37 3.60 -4.53
N GLN A 329 5.40 3.65 -5.45
CA GLN A 329 5.24 2.62 -6.48
C GLN A 329 6.23 2.85 -7.62
N LEU A 330 7.01 1.84 -8.00
CA LEU A 330 7.91 1.90 -9.14
C LEU A 330 7.34 1.02 -10.26
N CYS A 331 7.08 1.62 -11.41
CA CYS A 331 6.28 1.04 -12.48
C CYS A 331 6.97 1.10 -13.84
N TYR A 332 7.14 -0.06 -14.48
CA TYR A 332 7.42 -0.16 -15.90
C TYR A 332 6.13 -0.05 -16.72
N ASP A 333 6.20 0.61 -17.88
CA ASP A 333 5.12 0.61 -18.87
C ASP A 333 5.09 -0.72 -19.64
N ALA A 334 5.80 -0.80 -20.76
CA ALA A 334 6.21 -1.94 -21.57
C ALA A 334 6.72 -1.39 -22.92
N GLY A 335 7.27 -2.26 -23.77
CA GLY A 335 7.59 -1.92 -25.16
C GLY A 335 6.34 -1.80 -26.02
N PHE A 336 5.90 -0.58 -26.31
CA PHE A 336 4.72 -0.31 -27.13
C PHE A 336 4.96 -0.56 -28.62
N GLY A 337 6.15 -0.18 -29.09
CA GLY A 337 6.52 -0.17 -30.50
C GLY A 337 6.80 -1.53 -31.09
N TYR A 338 6.42 -1.73 -32.34
CA TYR A 338 6.74 -2.94 -33.08
C TYR A 338 8.17 -2.97 -33.65
N HIS A 339 8.85 -1.83 -33.77
CA HIS A 339 10.25 -1.79 -34.19
C HIS A 339 11.25 -1.89 -33.02
N GLY A 340 10.81 -1.57 -31.80
CA GLY A 340 11.57 -1.88 -30.60
C GLY A 340 11.71 -3.38 -30.40
N TYR A 341 12.80 -3.82 -29.74
CA TYR A 341 12.92 -5.23 -29.39
C TYR A 341 11.77 -5.68 -28.48
N GLY A 342 11.49 -6.97 -28.45
CA GLY A 342 10.38 -7.54 -27.70
C GLY A 342 10.50 -9.05 -27.60
N LEU A 343 9.37 -9.72 -27.39
CA LEU A 343 9.30 -11.18 -27.32
C LEU A 343 8.22 -11.70 -28.28
N ALA A 344 8.62 -12.50 -29.27
CA ALA A 344 7.69 -13.05 -30.24
C ALA A 344 6.61 -13.91 -29.55
N GLY A 345 5.34 -13.63 -29.84
CA GLY A 345 4.19 -14.27 -29.17
C GLY A 345 3.76 -13.60 -27.86
N TRP A 346 4.46 -12.56 -27.41
CA TRP A 346 4.07 -11.73 -26.28
C TRP A 346 3.50 -10.41 -26.80
N ALA A 347 2.21 -10.16 -26.55
CA ALA A 347 1.52 -9.00 -27.13
C ALA A 347 2.17 -7.67 -26.67
N ARG A 348 2.32 -6.72 -27.59
CA ARG A 348 2.67 -5.33 -27.23
C ARG A 348 1.61 -4.77 -26.28
N ARG A 349 1.96 -3.86 -25.40
CA ARG A 349 1.05 -3.29 -24.41
C ARG A 349 1.50 -1.92 -23.97
N ALA A 350 0.61 -1.19 -23.33
CA ALA A 350 0.93 0.04 -22.63
C ALA A 350 -0.05 0.30 -21.49
N ARG A 351 0.36 1.20 -20.61
CA ARG A 351 -0.24 1.50 -19.33
C ARG A 351 -1.16 2.72 -19.40
N VAL A 352 -2.25 2.62 -18.67
CA VAL A 352 -3.19 3.70 -18.40
C VAL A 352 -3.07 4.03 -16.92
N ILE A 353 -2.97 5.30 -16.60
CA ILE A 353 -2.97 5.82 -15.23
C ILE A 353 -4.25 6.64 -15.08
N ASN A 354 -5.08 6.32 -14.10
CA ASN A 354 -6.33 7.03 -13.84
C ASN A 354 -6.33 7.58 -12.43
N VAL A 355 -6.35 8.91 -12.32
CA VAL A 355 -6.39 9.62 -11.06
C VAL A 355 -7.83 10.06 -10.79
N LYS A 356 -8.32 9.87 -9.57
CA LYS A 356 -9.68 10.25 -9.17
C LYS A 356 -9.66 11.27 -8.04
N LEU A 357 -10.49 12.31 -8.16
CA LEU A 357 -10.79 13.25 -7.09
C LEU A 357 -11.77 12.65 -6.08
N ASP A 358 -11.69 13.13 -4.84
CA ASP A 358 -12.69 12.90 -3.83
C ASP A 358 -13.91 13.80 -4.02
N LYS A 359 -15.04 13.44 -3.43
CA LYS A 359 -16.20 14.33 -3.34
C LYS A 359 -16.10 15.20 -2.09
N THR A 360 -16.57 16.45 -2.17
CA THR A 360 -16.74 17.29 -0.97
C THR A 360 -17.79 16.68 -0.04
N LYS A 361 -17.75 17.03 1.26
CA LYS A 361 -18.63 16.46 2.31
C LYS A 361 -20.14 16.60 2.04
N ASP A 362 -20.54 17.57 1.24
CA ASP A 362 -21.93 17.80 0.83
C ASP A 362 -22.30 17.05 -0.46
N GLY A 363 -21.37 16.31 -1.07
CA GLY A 363 -21.52 15.56 -2.31
C GLY A 363 -21.62 16.41 -3.59
N ASN A 364 -21.70 17.73 -3.45
CA ASN A 364 -22.04 18.64 -4.54
C ASN A 364 -20.83 19.07 -5.37
N ASN A 365 -19.61 18.89 -4.85
CA ASN A 365 -18.39 19.33 -5.51
C ASN A 365 -17.24 18.32 -5.42
N TRP A 366 -16.11 18.63 -6.06
CA TRP A 366 -14.89 17.83 -6.05
C TRP A 366 -13.86 18.40 -5.07
N GLY A 367 -13.30 17.50 -4.27
CA GLY A 367 -12.21 17.70 -3.32
C GLY A 367 -10.82 17.43 -3.94
N PRO A 368 -9.81 17.17 -3.09
CA PRO A 368 -8.46 16.80 -3.53
C PRO A 368 -8.42 15.40 -4.19
N VAL A 369 -7.25 14.98 -4.68
CA VAL A 369 -7.07 13.64 -5.25
C VAL A 369 -7.28 12.58 -4.17
N LYS A 370 -8.13 11.59 -4.48
CA LYS A 370 -8.47 10.43 -3.63
C LYS A 370 -7.63 9.20 -3.95
N SER A 371 -7.39 8.93 -5.23
CA SER A 371 -6.74 7.68 -5.65
C SER A 371 -6.06 7.78 -6.99
N ILE A 372 -5.05 6.94 -7.18
CA ILE A 372 -4.30 6.72 -8.40
C ILE A 372 -4.38 5.23 -8.69
N LEU A 373 -5.05 4.88 -9.78
CA LEU A 373 -5.18 3.52 -10.28
C LEU A 373 -4.38 3.38 -11.57
N THR A 374 -3.99 2.16 -11.91
CA THR A 374 -3.39 1.87 -13.21
C THR A 374 -3.84 0.49 -13.72
N TRP A 375 -3.76 0.31 -15.04
CA TRP A 375 -3.95 -0.96 -15.73
C TRP A 375 -3.20 -0.92 -17.06
N LYS A 376 -3.05 -2.06 -17.73
CA LYS A 376 -2.48 -2.12 -19.08
C LYS A 376 -3.49 -2.60 -20.10
N ARG A 377 -3.26 -2.28 -21.36
CA ARG A 377 -4.01 -2.81 -22.52
C ARG A 377 -3.07 -3.57 -23.43
N LEU A 378 -3.42 -4.79 -23.79
CA LEU A 378 -2.70 -5.58 -24.80
C LEU A 378 -3.06 -5.13 -26.21
N HIS A 379 -2.13 -5.21 -27.16
CA HIS A 379 -2.44 -5.09 -28.59
C HIS A 379 -2.96 -6.42 -29.13
N ASP A 380 -4.18 -6.75 -28.72
CA ASP A 380 -4.99 -7.81 -29.31
C ASP A 380 -6.25 -7.23 -29.98
N ASP A 381 -7.12 -8.10 -30.47
CA ASP A 381 -8.35 -7.69 -31.16
C ASP A 381 -9.31 -6.90 -30.26
N ARG A 382 -9.22 -7.06 -28.93
CA ARG A 382 -10.16 -6.47 -27.96
C ARG A 382 -9.54 -5.37 -27.10
N LEU A 383 -8.25 -5.09 -27.26
CA LEU A 383 -7.47 -4.33 -26.30
C LEU A 383 -7.71 -4.85 -24.88
N THR A 384 -7.41 -6.13 -24.63
CA THR A 384 -7.67 -6.76 -23.34
C THR A 384 -7.02 -5.96 -22.21
N LEU A 385 -7.82 -5.58 -21.20
CA LEU A 385 -7.35 -4.97 -19.97
C LEU A 385 -6.71 -6.06 -19.11
N ILE A 386 -5.50 -5.79 -18.63
CA ILE A 386 -4.81 -6.66 -17.67
C ILE A 386 -4.28 -5.84 -16.51
N ASP A 387 -4.02 -6.55 -15.41
CA ASP A 387 -3.31 -6.05 -14.23
C ASP A 387 -3.84 -4.71 -13.69
N PRO A 388 -5.16 -4.58 -13.42
CA PRO A 388 -5.67 -3.42 -12.72
C PRO A 388 -5.15 -3.40 -11.28
N GLU A 389 -4.60 -2.27 -10.87
CA GLU A 389 -4.02 -2.09 -9.53
C GLU A 389 -4.25 -0.67 -9.01
N VAL A 390 -4.25 -0.54 -7.69
CA VAL A 390 -4.30 0.75 -6.99
C VAL A 390 -2.89 1.08 -6.55
N LEU A 391 -2.30 2.13 -7.12
CA LEU A 391 -0.93 2.54 -6.82
C LEU A 391 -0.87 3.32 -5.52
N TRP A 392 -1.83 4.23 -5.35
CA TRP A 392 -1.91 5.10 -4.21
C TRP A 392 -3.35 5.51 -3.95
N THR A 393 -3.70 5.61 -2.69
CA THR A 393 -4.91 6.28 -2.22
C THR A 393 -4.45 7.35 -1.26
N SER A 394 -5.19 8.46 -1.15
CA SER A 394 -4.94 9.55 -0.21
C SER A 394 -5.21 9.12 1.23
N THR A 395 -4.68 7.96 1.63
CA THR A 395 -4.85 7.40 2.94
C THR A 395 -4.49 8.50 3.96
N THR A 396 -5.32 8.93 4.91
CA THR A 396 -6.32 8.18 5.67
C THR A 396 -5.96 6.69 5.66
N ASP A 397 -4.99 6.24 6.47
CA ASP A 397 -4.74 4.81 6.69
C ASP A 397 -5.77 4.20 7.65
N MET A 398 -6.40 3.10 7.25
CA MET A 398 -7.86 3.02 7.27
C MET A 398 -8.46 2.06 8.35
N HIS A 399 -8.90 2.57 9.54
CA HIS A 399 -9.90 1.95 10.48
C HIS A 399 -10.99 2.97 10.93
N TYR A 400 -12.16 2.46 11.37
CA TYR A 400 -13.52 3.04 11.21
C TYR A 400 -13.55 4.59 11.15
N ALA A 401 -13.78 5.21 9.98
CA ALA A 401 -13.52 6.65 9.77
C ALA A 401 -14.78 7.55 9.83
N ASN A 402 -15.82 7.27 9.04
CA ASN A 402 -17.08 8.05 9.09
C ASN A 402 -18.35 7.26 8.69
N GLY A 403 -18.21 5.94 8.54
CA GLY A 403 -19.29 5.03 8.15
C GLY A 403 -19.58 5.01 6.65
N LYS A 404 -19.90 6.15 6.03
CA LYS A 404 -20.53 6.20 4.69
C LYS A 404 -19.57 6.31 3.50
N ASP A 405 -18.47 7.04 3.64
CA ASP A 405 -17.59 7.40 2.52
C ASP A 405 -16.22 6.71 2.56
N THR A 406 -15.99 5.95 3.63
CA THR A 406 -14.81 5.13 3.83
C THR A 406 -14.79 3.95 2.85
N ALA A 407 -13.73 3.80 2.06
CA ALA A 407 -13.61 2.67 1.13
C ALA A 407 -13.18 1.40 1.88
N CYS A 408 -13.80 0.26 1.56
CA CYS A 408 -13.30 -1.03 2.03
C CYS A 408 -11.94 -1.37 1.44
N ARG A 409 -11.15 -2.14 2.20
CA ARG A 409 -9.84 -2.64 1.82
C ARG A 409 -9.89 -4.15 1.57
N ASP A 410 -9.11 -4.59 0.57
CA ASP A 410 -8.91 -6.00 0.22
C ASP A 410 -10.21 -6.78 0.02
N VAL A 411 -11.17 -6.16 -0.69
CA VAL A 411 -12.43 -6.77 -1.15
C VAL A 411 -12.36 -7.10 -2.64
N LEU A 412 -13.27 -7.96 -3.14
CA LEU A 412 -13.32 -8.25 -4.58
C LEU A 412 -13.66 -6.97 -5.37
N PRO A 413 -13.15 -6.81 -6.62
CA PRO A 413 -13.43 -5.62 -7.43
C PRO A 413 -14.92 -5.30 -7.58
N SER A 414 -15.76 -6.33 -7.67
CA SER A 414 -17.23 -6.18 -7.76
C SER A 414 -17.89 -5.65 -6.49
N GLN A 415 -17.20 -5.72 -5.34
CA GLN A 415 -17.69 -5.24 -4.05
C GLN A 415 -17.20 -3.83 -3.73
N MET A 416 -16.15 -3.37 -4.42
CA MET A 416 -15.44 -2.12 -4.11
C MET A 416 -16.32 -0.87 -4.30
N GLU A 417 -17.25 -0.88 -5.26
CA GLU A 417 -18.14 0.27 -5.53
C GLU A 417 -19.20 0.49 -4.45
N THR A 418 -19.55 -0.55 -3.68
CA THR A 418 -20.69 -0.52 -2.74
C THR A 418 -20.29 -0.74 -1.28
N CYS A 419 -19.01 -0.99 -1.02
CA CYS A 419 -18.54 -1.38 0.31
C CYS A 419 -18.01 -0.17 1.10
N SER A 420 -18.47 -0.03 2.35
CA SER A 420 -17.96 0.94 3.32
C SER A 420 -17.87 0.36 4.75
N ASP A 421 -17.44 1.19 5.71
CA ASP A 421 -17.51 0.88 7.15
C ASP A 421 -18.92 0.46 7.62
N LEU A 422 -19.98 0.90 6.94
CA LEU A 422 -21.34 0.43 7.22
C LEU A 422 -21.50 -1.07 7.00
N ASN A 423 -20.70 -1.70 6.13
CA ASN A 423 -20.67 -3.15 6.00
C ASN A 423 -20.14 -3.82 7.27
N THR A 424 -19.11 -3.24 7.91
CA THR A 424 -18.61 -3.68 9.22
C THR A 424 -19.71 -3.59 10.29
N THR A 425 -20.39 -2.44 10.39
CA THR A 425 -21.44 -2.27 11.39
C THR A 425 -22.66 -3.13 11.12
N HIS A 426 -23.05 -3.29 9.86
CA HIS A 426 -24.12 -4.21 9.48
C HIS A 426 -23.76 -5.67 9.82
N TYR A 427 -22.51 -6.07 9.56
CA TYR A 427 -22.01 -7.38 9.96
C TYR A 427 -22.07 -7.55 11.49
N LEU A 428 -21.60 -6.56 12.26
CA LEU A 428 -21.63 -6.60 13.73
C LEU A 428 -23.05 -6.72 14.28
N ARG A 429 -24.00 -5.93 13.76
CA ARG A 429 -25.41 -6.03 14.15
C ARG A 429 -25.98 -7.42 13.85
N ARG A 430 -25.72 -7.97 12.67
CA ARG A 430 -26.17 -9.33 12.29
C ARG A 430 -25.54 -10.39 13.18
N PHE A 431 -24.25 -10.26 13.47
CA PHE A 431 -23.51 -11.21 14.29
C PHE A 431 -23.98 -11.21 15.73
N ILE A 432 -24.12 -10.02 16.35
CA ILE A 432 -24.70 -9.86 17.69
C ILE A 432 -26.11 -10.45 17.75
N HIS A 433 -26.96 -10.15 16.76
CA HIS A 433 -28.32 -10.68 16.73
C HIS A 433 -28.38 -12.20 16.61
N THR A 434 -27.45 -12.80 15.84
CA THR A 434 -27.44 -14.24 15.56
C THR A 434 -26.87 -15.04 16.72
N GLU A 435 -25.76 -14.59 17.32
CA GLU A 435 -25.11 -15.29 18.43
C GLU A 435 -25.72 -14.93 19.80
N ASN A 436 -26.37 -13.76 19.92
CA ASN A 436 -26.93 -13.24 21.16
C ASN A 436 -25.98 -13.39 22.36
N PRO A 437 -24.78 -12.78 22.30
CA PRO A 437 -23.75 -12.97 23.32
C PRO A 437 -24.10 -12.31 24.65
N ASP A 438 -23.57 -12.85 25.75
CA ASP A 438 -23.68 -12.23 27.08
C ASP A 438 -22.70 -11.06 27.27
N LEU A 439 -21.61 -11.03 26.49
CA LEU A 439 -20.55 -10.02 26.54
C LEU A 439 -19.90 -9.88 25.16
N ILE A 440 -19.64 -8.64 24.73
CA ILE A 440 -18.88 -8.35 23.50
C ILE A 440 -17.47 -7.88 23.89
N VAL A 441 -16.44 -8.45 23.25
CA VAL A 441 -15.04 -8.09 23.50
C VAL A 441 -14.41 -7.56 22.22
N PHE A 442 -13.91 -6.33 22.26
CA PHE A 442 -13.13 -5.74 21.18
C PHE A 442 -11.63 -5.82 21.50
N THR A 443 -10.87 -6.50 20.65
CA THR A 443 -9.45 -6.82 20.90
C THR A 443 -8.47 -5.76 20.39
N GLY A 444 -8.88 -4.50 20.27
CA GLY A 444 -8.06 -3.37 19.80
C GLY A 444 -8.17 -3.08 18.30
N ASP A 445 -7.51 -2.00 17.87
CA ASP A 445 -7.67 -1.39 16.54
C ASP A 445 -9.14 -1.14 16.20
N ASN A 446 -9.84 -0.56 17.18
CA ASN A 446 -11.24 -0.20 17.12
C ASN A 446 -11.47 0.93 16.12
N VAL A 447 -10.55 1.89 16.07
CA VAL A 447 -10.47 2.99 15.10
C VAL A 447 -9.04 3.19 14.63
N HIS A 448 -8.83 3.92 13.53
CA HIS A 448 -7.49 4.30 13.11
C HIS A 448 -7.35 5.79 13.32
N SER A 449 -6.48 6.11 14.26
CA SER A 449 -6.28 7.48 14.74
C SER A 449 -5.91 8.46 13.63
N VAL A 450 -5.15 8.06 12.61
CA VAL A 450 -4.77 8.93 11.48
C VAL A 450 -5.96 9.35 10.60
N ASP A 451 -7.10 8.65 10.73
CA ASP A 451 -8.20 8.69 9.75
C ASP A 451 -9.49 9.24 10.28
N ALA A 452 -9.61 9.16 11.59
CA ALA A 452 -10.75 9.60 12.33
C ALA A 452 -10.78 11.13 12.36
N TYR A 453 -11.23 11.77 11.27
CA TYR A 453 -11.41 13.23 11.16
C TYR A 453 -12.19 13.82 12.34
N ASN A 454 -13.11 13.03 12.91
CA ASN A 454 -13.68 13.23 14.23
C ASN A 454 -13.53 11.93 15.01
N TYR A 455 -12.49 11.87 15.83
CA TYR A 455 -12.10 10.71 16.62
C TYR A 455 -13.25 10.17 17.49
N ASN A 456 -13.94 11.06 18.21
CA ASN A 456 -15.06 10.68 19.08
C ASN A 456 -16.21 10.06 18.29
N ARG A 457 -16.60 10.68 17.16
CA ARG A 457 -17.67 10.16 16.31
C ARG A 457 -17.30 8.80 15.71
N SER A 458 -16.04 8.63 15.32
CA SER A 458 -15.54 7.36 14.76
C SER A 458 -15.64 6.25 15.80
N MET A 459 -15.27 6.56 17.04
CA MET A 459 -15.39 5.66 18.18
C MET A 459 -16.87 5.34 18.51
N ASP A 460 -17.74 6.35 18.48
CA ASP A 460 -19.19 6.16 18.66
C ASP A 460 -19.77 5.22 17.61
N GLU A 461 -19.38 5.38 16.34
CA GLU A 461 -19.86 4.53 15.25
C GLU A 461 -19.27 3.11 15.30
N ALA A 462 -18.00 2.95 15.67
CA ALA A 462 -17.35 1.65 15.85
C ALA A 462 -18.05 0.79 16.93
N PHE A 463 -18.46 1.42 18.03
CA PHE A 463 -19.17 0.74 19.12
C PHE A 463 -20.69 0.82 19.03
N ALA A 464 -21.25 1.50 18.02
CA ALA A 464 -22.69 1.76 17.92
C ALA A 464 -23.53 0.49 18.02
N ALA A 465 -23.14 -0.58 17.31
CA ALA A 465 -23.88 -1.84 17.33
C ALA A 465 -23.91 -2.49 18.73
N ALA A 466 -22.79 -2.41 19.48
CA ALA A 466 -22.73 -2.91 20.86
C ALA A 466 -23.61 -2.05 21.79
N ILE A 467 -23.51 -0.72 21.68
CA ILE A 467 -24.30 0.24 22.47
C ILE A 467 -25.81 0.06 22.20
N GLU A 468 -26.21 -0.06 20.93
CA GLU A 468 -27.59 -0.25 20.48
C GLU A 468 -28.18 -1.58 20.98
N SER A 469 -27.37 -2.64 21.05
CA SER A 469 -27.80 -3.96 21.50
C SER A 469 -28.17 -4.02 23.00
N ASN A 470 -27.69 -3.05 23.80
CA ASN A 470 -27.71 -3.07 25.26
C ASN A 470 -27.03 -4.29 25.91
N ILE A 471 -26.19 -5.02 25.17
CA ILE A 471 -25.32 -6.06 25.73
C ILE A 471 -24.08 -5.38 26.33
N PRO A 472 -23.60 -5.81 27.51
CA PRO A 472 -22.35 -5.32 28.07
C PRO A 472 -21.18 -5.56 27.12
N TRP A 473 -20.24 -4.62 27.06
CA TRP A 473 -19.09 -4.76 26.16
C TRP A 473 -17.82 -4.18 26.76
N ILE A 474 -16.68 -4.70 26.31
CA ILE A 474 -15.34 -4.31 26.79
C ILE A 474 -14.39 -4.15 25.62
N ALA A 475 -13.36 -3.33 25.80
CA ALA A 475 -12.34 -3.11 24.78
C ALA A 475 -10.94 -3.04 25.39
N VAL A 476 -9.95 -3.52 24.63
CA VAL A 476 -8.55 -3.13 24.78
C VAL A 476 -8.16 -2.18 23.65
N LEU A 477 -7.07 -1.45 23.84
CA LEU A 477 -6.53 -0.56 22.82
C LEU A 477 -5.51 -1.30 21.94
N GLY A 478 -5.55 -1.02 20.65
CA GLY A 478 -4.53 -1.41 19.68
C GLY A 478 -3.52 -0.30 19.40
N ASN A 479 -2.56 -0.60 18.52
CA ASN A 479 -1.53 0.36 18.13
C ASN A 479 -2.05 1.37 17.11
N HIS A 480 -3.16 1.10 16.40
CA HIS A 480 -3.78 2.05 15.47
C HIS A 480 -4.84 2.93 16.13
N ASP A 481 -5.38 2.51 17.28
CA ASP A 481 -6.32 3.32 18.05
C ASP A 481 -5.74 4.68 18.43
N VAL A 482 -4.41 4.82 18.52
CA VAL A 482 -3.76 6.04 18.97
C VAL A 482 -2.54 6.36 18.11
N ASN A 483 -2.39 7.62 17.72
CA ASN A 483 -1.18 8.13 17.11
C ASN A 483 -0.91 9.53 17.69
N THR A 484 -0.19 9.55 18.80
CA THR A 484 0.11 10.77 19.55
C THR A 484 0.87 11.80 18.71
N LEU A 485 1.68 11.35 17.73
CA LEU A 485 2.48 12.22 16.87
C LEU A 485 1.65 12.92 15.78
N VAL A 486 0.59 12.27 15.29
CA VAL A 486 -0.25 12.78 14.19
C VAL A 486 -1.49 13.50 14.70
N THR A 487 -2.16 12.98 15.73
CA THR A 487 -3.45 13.53 16.22
C THR A 487 -3.32 14.40 17.46
N GLY A 488 -2.18 14.34 18.16
CA GLY A 488 -2.00 14.98 19.47
C GLY A 488 -2.89 14.40 20.58
N THR A 489 -3.65 13.34 20.33
CA THR A 489 -4.56 12.72 21.32
C THR A 489 -3.81 11.65 22.12
N PRO A 490 -3.68 11.79 23.45
CA PRO A 490 -2.98 10.80 24.27
C PRO A 490 -3.77 9.49 24.39
N ARG A 491 -3.07 8.35 24.47
CA ARG A 491 -3.65 7.02 24.72
C ARG A 491 -4.62 6.96 25.90
N LYS A 492 -4.30 7.71 26.96
CA LYS A 492 -5.17 7.89 28.14
C LYS A 492 -6.54 8.43 27.76
N ALA A 493 -6.58 9.51 26.96
CA ALA A 493 -7.80 10.21 26.61
C ALA A 493 -8.74 9.31 25.80
N VAL A 494 -8.17 8.45 24.95
CA VAL A 494 -8.93 7.44 24.20
C VAL A 494 -9.58 6.44 25.15
N MET A 495 -8.83 5.88 26.09
CA MET A 495 -9.42 4.94 27.05
C MET A 495 -10.45 5.62 27.95
N GLU A 496 -10.20 6.86 28.40
CA GLU A 496 -11.18 7.66 29.16
C GLU A 496 -12.48 7.86 28.39
N TYR A 497 -12.40 8.08 27.07
CA TYR A 497 -13.58 8.18 26.21
C TYR A 497 -14.34 6.86 26.16
N ILE A 498 -13.65 5.74 25.92
CA ILE A 498 -14.25 4.40 25.88
C ILE A 498 -15.00 4.10 27.18
N VAL A 499 -14.37 4.35 28.33
CA VAL A 499 -14.96 4.14 29.67
C VAL A 499 -16.20 5.01 29.91
N GLY A 500 -16.31 6.14 29.20
CA GLY A 500 -17.48 7.02 29.26
C GLY A 500 -18.68 6.56 28.41
N LEU A 501 -18.50 5.55 27.55
CA LEU A 501 -19.55 5.09 26.65
C LEU A 501 -20.58 4.19 27.35
N LYS A 502 -21.80 4.21 26.82
CA LYS A 502 -22.94 3.50 27.42
C LYS A 502 -22.72 1.97 27.38
N ASN A 503 -23.06 1.30 28.48
CA ASN A 503 -23.02 -0.16 28.65
C ASN A 503 -21.62 -0.80 28.53
N THR A 504 -20.55 0.00 28.49
CA THR A 504 -19.20 -0.54 28.58
C THR A 504 -18.91 -1.00 30.01
N LEU A 505 -18.17 -2.10 30.15
CA LEU A 505 -17.54 -2.53 31.40
C LEU A 505 -16.02 -2.26 31.39
N SER A 506 -15.53 -1.57 30.36
CA SER A 506 -14.12 -1.18 30.27
C SER A 506 -13.72 -0.28 31.44
N LEU A 507 -12.49 -0.44 31.94
CA LEU A 507 -11.95 0.37 33.02
C LEU A 507 -10.63 1.03 32.61
N LEU A 508 -10.37 2.22 33.13
CA LEU A 508 -9.19 3.00 32.74
C LEU A 508 -7.87 2.33 33.18
N ASN A 509 -7.81 1.86 34.42
CA ASN A 509 -6.73 1.10 35.02
C ASN A 509 -7.23 0.57 36.38
N PRO A 510 -6.51 -0.35 37.05
CA PRO A 510 -6.97 -0.96 38.29
C PRO A 510 -7.04 0.10 39.41
N SER A 511 -8.13 0.10 40.18
CA SER A 511 -8.30 1.03 41.30
C SER A 511 -7.52 0.65 42.55
N ASN A 512 -6.94 -0.56 42.59
CA ASN A 512 -6.28 -1.19 43.73
C ASN A 512 -4.74 -1.21 43.62
N LEU A 513 -4.14 -0.27 42.89
CA LEU A 513 -2.69 -0.11 42.89
C LEU A 513 -2.21 0.32 44.28
N GLU A 514 -1.07 -0.23 44.73
CA GLU A 514 -0.48 0.17 46.02
C GLU A 514 -0.07 1.65 45.99
N GLN A 515 0.07 2.27 47.17
CA GLN A 515 0.51 3.65 47.27
C GLN A 515 1.90 3.79 46.60
N ASP A 516 2.01 4.68 45.62
CA ASP A 516 3.19 4.89 44.74
C ASP A 516 3.41 3.86 43.60
N GLU A 517 2.50 2.90 43.42
CA GLU A 517 2.57 1.97 42.29
C GLU A 517 1.99 2.58 41.01
N SER A 518 2.74 2.48 39.90
CA SER A 518 2.27 2.85 38.57
C SER A 518 2.27 1.64 37.66
N ILE A 519 1.18 1.49 36.89
CA ILE A 519 1.05 0.48 35.84
C ILE A 519 1.29 1.14 34.49
N TRP A 520 1.99 0.44 33.59
CA TRP A 520 2.24 0.95 32.25
C TRP A 520 0.98 0.85 31.38
N GLY A 521 0.76 1.85 30.53
CA GLY A 521 -0.37 1.89 29.60
C GLY A 521 -1.73 2.21 30.26
N TRP A 522 -2.79 2.12 29.46
CA TRP A 522 -4.17 2.43 29.84
C TRP A 522 -5.12 1.34 29.34
N GLY A 523 -6.08 0.97 30.18
CA GLY A 523 -7.00 -0.14 29.91
C GLY A 523 -6.51 -1.48 30.45
N ASN A 524 -5.72 -1.46 31.53
CA ASN A 524 -5.38 -2.67 32.27
C ASN A 524 -6.44 -2.94 33.33
N TYR A 525 -7.18 -4.03 33.25
CA TYR A 525 -8.21 -4.35 34.24
C TYR A 525 -8.59 -5.81 34.25
N ASN A 526 -9.20 -6.23 35.35
CA ASN A 526 -9.81 -7.53 35.49
C ASN A 526 -11.33 -7.38 35.61
N LEU A 527 -12.07 -8.30 35.01
CA LEU A 527 -13.49 -8.48 35.22
C LEU A 527 -13.77 -9.88 35.75
N GLU A 528 -14.59 -9.92 36.79
CA GLU A 528 -15.04 -11.14 37.46
C GLU A 528 -16.42 -11.53 36.93
N VAL A 529 -16.54 -12.76 36.45
CA VAL A 529 -17.83 -13.33 36.05
C VAL A 529 -18.32 -14.21 37.19
N ALA A 530 -19.42 -13.78 37.81
CA ALA A 530 -20.02 -14.47 38.95
C ALA A 530 -20.73 -15.78 38.56
N GLY A 531 -20.93 -16.66 39.53
CA GLY A 531 -21.80 -17.83 39.36
C GLY A 531 -23.27 -17.44 39.14
N VAL A 532 -24.10 -18.42 38.82
CA VAL A 532 -25.53 -18.19 38.54
C VAL A 532 -26.22 -17.59 39.76
N GLN A 533 -27.10 -16.61 39.53
CA GLN A 533 -27.92 -16.02 40.59
C GLN A 533 -28.68 -17.10 41.37
N ASP A 534 -28.74 -16.96 42.69
CA ASP A 534 -29.34 -17.92 43.64
C ASP A 534 -28.61 -19.27 43.75
N SER A 535 -27.44 -19.43 43.11
CA SER A 535 -26.55 -20.59 43.31
C SER A 535 -25.53 -20.36 44.43
N PRO A 536 -24.91 -21.42 44.99
CA PRO A 536 -23.85 -21.30 45.99
C PRO A 536 -22.66 -20.46 45.52
N LEU A 537 -22.42 -20.39 44.21
CA LEU A 537 -21.33 -19.63 43.61
C LEU A 537 -21.72 -18.22 43.15
N GLN A 538 -22.94 -17.74 43.43
CA GLN A 538 -23.43 -16.43 42.95
C GLN A 538 -22.54 -15.25 43.32
N ASN A 539 -21.77 -15.34 44.41
CA ASN A 539 -20.87 -14.29 44.91
C ASN A 539 -19.39 -14.64 44.71
N LYS A 540 -19.07 -15.69 43.94
CA LYS A 540 -17.71 -16.08 43.59
C LYS A 540 -17.46 -15.82 42.11
N SER A 541 -16.29 -15.28 41.78
CA SER A 541 -15.83 -15.22 40.39
C SER A 541 -15.52 -16.64 39.90
N VAL A 542 -16.35 -17.17 39.01
CA VAL A 542 -16.20 -18.50 38.41
C VAL A 542 -15.41 -18.45 37.10
N LEU A 543 -15.21 -17.26 36.51
CA LEU A 543 -14.37 -17.02 35.33
C LEU A 543 -13.77 -15.61 35.45
N ASN A 544 -12.47 -15.48 35.21
CA ASN A 544 -11.75 -14.20 35.28
C ASN A 544 -11.32 -13.76 33.88
N LEU A 545 -11.61 -12.51 33.53
CA LEU A 545 -11.16 -11.88 32.28
C LEU A 545 -10.07 -10.87 32.62
N TYR A 546 -8.92 -10.96 31.97
CA TYR A 546 -7.80 -10.02 32.14
C TYR A 546 -7.58 -9.26 30.85
N LEU A 547 -7.56 -7.94 30.94
CA LEU A 547 -7.38 -7.03 29.80
C LEU A 547 -6.11 -6.24 30.04
N LEU A 548 -5.22 -6.23 29.04
CA LEU A 548 -3.92 -5.57 29.11
C LEU A 548 -3.69 -4.67 27.91
N ASP A 549 -3.09 -3.51 28.17
CA ASP A 549 -2.60 -2.61 27.13
C ASP A 549 -1.26 -3.11 26.58
N SER A 550 -1.25 -3.61 25.34
CA SER A 550 -0.01 -4.07 24.68
C SER A 550 0.80 -2.92 24.05
N GLY A 551 0.29 -1.68 24.10
CA GLY A 551 1.01 -0.50 23.63
C GLY A 551 0.81 -0.11 22.15
N GLU A 552 1.74 0.70 21.65
CA GLU A 552 1.72 1.31 20.31
C GLU A 552 2.98 0.91 19.49
N PHE A 553 3.53 1.84 18.73
CA PHE A 553 4.82 1.71 18.03
C PHE A 553 5.97 2.19 18.93
N THR A 554 7.11 1.51 18.83
CA THR A 554 8.38 1.93 19.42
C THR A 554 9.25 2.59 18.35
N TYR A 555 9.86 3.72 18.72
CA TYR A 555 10.77 4.49 17.87
C TYR A 555 12.11 4.67 18.60
N SER A 556 13.22 4.29 17.96
CA SER A 556 14.55 4.67 18.44
C SER A 556 15.11 5.84 17.62
N LEU A 557 15.68 6.82 18.32
CA LEU A 557 16.37 7.94 17.71
C LEU A 557 17.73 7.50 17.10
N PRO A 558 18.28 8.26 16.12
CA PRO A 558 19.55 7.94 15.47
C PRO A 558 20.70 7.67 16.48
N PRO A 559 21.67 6.79 16.16
CA PRO A 559 22.01 6.26 14.82
C PRO A 559 21.33 4.94 14.43
N ASN A 560 20.60 4.30 15.35
CA ASN A 560 19.91 3.04 15.08
C ASN A 560 18.41 3.33 14.99
N PHE A 561 17.91 3.71 13.81
CA PHE A 561 16.47 3.83 13.60
C PHE A 561 15.86 2.44 13.46
N TYR A 562 15.09 2.03 14.47
CA TYR A 562 14.26 0.83 14.43
C TYR A 562 12.83 1.25 14.74
N MET A 563 11.91 0.80 13.88
CA MET A 563 10.47 0.86 14.12
C MET A 563 10.01 -0.55 14.47
N GLY A 564 9.30 -0.69 15.58
CA GLY A 564 8.71 -1.97 16.00
C GLY A 564 7.48 -1.79 16.86
N TYR A 565 6.94 -2.89 17.35
CA TYR A 565 5.79 -2.88 18.27
C TYR A 565 6.25 -2.82 19.73
N GLU A 566 5.47 -2.13 20.56
CA GLU A 566 5.61 -2.08 22.02
C GLU A 566 5.16 -3.41 22.66
N TRP A 567 5.57 -3.69 23.89
CA TRP A 567 5.32 -4.98 24.57
C TRP A 567 4.66 -4.81 25.93
N ILE A 568 4.15 -5.91 26.50
CA ILE A 568 3.58 -5.93 27.87
C ILE A 568 4.71 -5.75 28.91
N HIS A 569 4.63 -4.71 29.71
CA HIS A 569 5.68 -4.27 30.63
C HIS A 569 5.66 -5.02 31.98
N PRO A 570 6.80 -5.11 32.69
CA PRO A 570 6.90 -5.80 33.99
C PRO A 570 5.91 -5.33 35.07
N SER A 571 5.52 -4.04 35.08
CA SER A 571 4.52 -3.53 36.03
C SER A 571 3.14 -4.14 35.79
N GLN A 572 2.74 -4.33 34.53
CA GLN A 572 1.51 -5.01 34.17
C GLN A 572 1.55 -6.49 34.56
N GLN A 573 2.68 -7.17 34.35
CA GLN A 573 2.88 -8.58 34.76
C GLN A 573 2.77 -8.75 36.28
N SER A 574 3.33 -7.81 37.04
CA SER A 574 3.32 -7.82 38.51
C SER A 574 1.91 -7.61 39.06
N TRP A 575 1.18 -6.66 38.49
CA TRP A 575 -0.25 -6.45 38.79
C TRP A 575 -1.09 -7.70 38.46
N PHE A 576 -0.88 -8.27 37.27
CA PHE A 576 -1.60 -9.46 36.80
C PHE A 576 -1.40 -10.65 37.76
N LEU A 577 -0.16 -10.96 38.14
CA LEU A 577 0.15 -12.05 39.07
C LEU A 577 -0.48 -11.86 40.46
N ARG A 578 -0.44 -10.63 41.01
CA ARG A 578 -1.05 -10.34 42.31
C ARG A 578 -2.57 -10.48 42.25
N THR A 579 -3.19 -9.94 41.21
CA THR A 579 -4.64 -9.98 41.01
C THR A 579 -5.12 -11.42 40.83
N SER A 580 -4.45 -12.19 39.96
CA SER A 580 -4.70 -13.63 39.81
C SER A 580 -4.60 -14.35 41.15
N LYS A 581 -3.50 -14.20 41.88
CA LYS A 581 -3.33 -14.84 43.20
C LYS A 581 -4.45 -14.50 44.19
N GLN A 582 -4.88 -13.25 44.25
CA GLN A 582 -5.99 -12.81 45.12
C GLN A 582 -7.31 -13.50 44.73
N LEU A 583 -7.63 -13.55 43.44
CA LEU A 583 -8.84 -14.20 42.93
C LEU A 583 -8.82 -15.71 43.17
N GLN A 584 -7.67 -16.35 42.99
CA GLN A 584 -7.50 -17.78 43.31
C GLN A 584 -7.71 -18.05 44.81
N GLN A 585 -7.16 -17.20 45.68
CA GLN A 585 -7.38 -17.30 47.13
C GLN A 585 -8.86 -17.13 47.49
N ALA A 586 -9.55 -16.14 46.91
CA ALA A 586 -10.97 -15.92 47.14
C ALA A 586 -11.84 -17.11 46.67
N TYR A 587 -11.51 -17.68 45.51
CA TYR A 587 -12.24 -18.81 44.93
C TYR A 587 -12.09 -20.09 45.77
N THR A 588 -10.89 -20.33 46.29
CA THR A 588 -10.54 -21.49 47.13
C THR A 588 -10.83 -21.32 48.61
N SER A 589 -11.29 -20.14 49.05
CA SER A 589 -11.64 -19.87 50.45
C SER A 589 -13.14 -20.14 50.75
N PRO A 590 -13.51 -20.43 52.02
CA PRO A 590 -14.91 -20.55 52.43
C PRO A 590 -15.70 -19.22 52.36
N PRO A 591 -17.05 -19.27 52.34
CA PRO A 591 -17.88 -20.46 52.13
C PRO A 591 -17.79 -20.95 50.67
N GLU A 592 -18.16 -22.20 50.37
CA GLU A 592 -18.08 -22.81 49.00
C GLU A 592 -16.68 -22.90 48.34
N ALA A 593 -15.65 -23.27 49.10
CA ALA A 593 -14.30 -23.47 48.60
C ALA A 593 -14.22 -24.46 47.41
N GLN A 594 -13.61 -24.03 46.30
CA GLN A 594 -13.44 -24.85 45.10
C GLN A 594 -12.06 -25.53 45.03
N GLN A 595 -11.97 -26.62 44.26
CA GLN A 595 -10.73 -27.36 44.06
C GLN A 595 -9.92 -26.71 42.91
N GLY A 596 -8.99 -25.84 43.28
CA GLY A 596 -8.14 -25.12 42.32
C GLY A 596 -8.75 -23.80 41.84
N PRO A 597 -8.03 -23.05 41.00
CA PRO A 597 -8.44 -21.73 40.58
C PRO A 597 -9.55 -21.76 39.53
N ALA A 598 -10.42 -20.73 39.54
CA ALA A 598 -11.32 -20.46 38.42
C ALA A 598 -10.51 -20.22 37.14
N PRO A 599 -10.97 -20.68 35.95
CA PRO A 599 -10.26 -20.43 34.71
C PRO A 599 -10.18 -18.93 34.40
N GLY A 600 -9.03 -18.52 33.84
CA GLY A 600 -8.79 -17.16 33.37
C GLY A 600 -8.64 -17.08 31.85
N LEU A 601 -9.14 -15.99 31.26
CA LEU A 601 -8.92 -15.62 29.85
C LEU A 601 -8.23 -14.27 29.79
N VAL A 602 -7.26 -14.13 28.89
CA VAL A 602 -6.46 -12.90 28.74
C VAL A 602 -6.71 -12.28 27.37
N PHE A 603 -6.88 -10.97 27.30
CA PHE A 603 -7.10 -10.20 26.07
C PHE A 603 -6.10 -9.04 26.00
N PHE A 604 -5.43 -8.92 24.86
CA PHE A 604 -4.53 -7.81 24.53
C PHE A 604 -4.39 -7.72 23.01
N HIS A 605 -3.93 -6.61 22.45
CA HIS A 605 -4.02 -6.41 21.01
C HIS A 605 -2.85 -7.03 20.23
N ILE A 606 -1.61 -6.61 20.53
CA ILE A 606 -0.40 -7.01 19.79
C ILE A 606 0.05 -8.40 20.27
N PRO A 607 0.21 -9.40 19.39
CA PRO A 607 0.62 -10.75 19.79
C PRO A 607 2.00 -10.76 20.45
N ILE A 608 2.16 -11.60 21.48
CA ILE A 608 3.47 -11.89 22.06
C ILE A 608 4.27 -12.84 21.14
N PRO A 609 5.61 -12.85 21.20
CA PRO A 609 6.44 -13.64 20.29
C PRO A 609 6.11 -15.14 20.24
N GLU A 610 5.55 -15.71 21.31
CA GLU A 610 5.16 -17.12 21.40
C GLU A 610 4.05 -17.52 20.41
N TYR A 611 3.26 -16.58 19.88
CA TYR A 611 2.30 -16.88 18.81
C TYR A 611 2.97 -17.44 17.56
N SER A 612 4.24 -17.06 17.31
CA SER A 612 5.05 -17.58 16.19
C SER A 612 5.41 -19.05 16.35
N ASN A 613 5.32 -19.62 17.55
CA ASN A 613 5.65 -21.03 17.82
C ASN A 613 4.49 -21.98 17.47
N ILE A 614 3.31 -21.45 17.14
CA ILE A 614 2.18 -22.25 16.67
C ILE A 614 2.42 -22.62 15.20
N THR A 615 2.29 -23.91 14.91
CA THR A 615 2.53 -24.49 13.58
C THR A 615 1.25 -25.15 13.06
N GLU A 616 1.23 -25.51 11.78
CA GLU A 616 0.07 -26.19 11.16
C GLU A 616 -0.31 -27.48 11.89
N SER A 617 0.65 -28.14 12.55
CA SER A 617 0.43 -29.40 13.25
C SER A 617 -0.35 -29.27 14.56
N ASN A 618 -0.44 -28.07 15.14
CA ASN A 618 -1.06 -27.83 16.44
C ASN A 618 -2.01 -26.62 16.45
N MET A 619 -2.51 -26.22 15.28
CA MET A 619 -3.48 -25.13 15.15
C MET A 619 -4.85 -25.61 14.66
N VAL A 620 -5.89 -24.85 15.02
CA VAL A 620 -7.22 -24.92 14.43
C VAL A 620 -7.55 -23.54 13.86
N GLY A 621 -7.90 -23.49 12.58
CA GLY A 621 -7.99 -22.26 11.80
C GLY A 621 -6.79 -22.08 10.87
N GLU A 622 -6.60 -20.84 10.41
CA GLU A 622 -5.75 -20.50 9.28
C GLU A 622 -4.74 -19.41 9.66
N LYS A 623 -3.48 -19.63 9.28
CA LYS A 623 -2.39 -18.66 9.39
C LYS A 623 -2.03 -18.16 7.99
N GLN A 624 -2.44 -16.94 7.66
CA GLN A 624 -2.31 -16.35 6.33
C GLN A 624 -1.27 -15.22 6.28
N GLU A 625 -0.70 -14.85 7.42
CA GLU A 625 0.39 -13.87 7.53
C GLU A 625 1.35 -14.22 8.66
N ASP A 626 2.52 -13.58 8.64
CA ASP A 626 3.48 -13.68 9.72
C ASP A 626 2.93 -13.09 11.03
N VAL A 627 3.49 -13.53 12.14
CA VAL A 627 3.13 -13.01 13.46
C VAL A 627 3.89 -11.71 13.68
N TYR A 628 3.21 -10.59 13.49
CA TYR A 628 3.74 -9.25 13.76
C TYR A 628 3.72 -8.98 15.26
N CYS A 629 4.78 -9.40 15.95
CA CYS A 629 4.96 -9.22 17.40
C CYS A 629 6.08 -8.22 17.72
N PRO A 630 6.21 -7.79 18.99
CA PRO A 630 7.34 -6.99 19.43
C PRO A 630 8.67 -7.72 19.22
N GLY A 631 9.73 -6.98 18.90
CA GLY A 631 11.09 -7.53 18.86
C GLY A 631 11.60 -7.96 20.25
N VAL A 632 10.97 -7.45 21.31
CA VAL A 632 11.27 -7.79 22.71
C VAL A 632 10.29 -8.85 23.19
N ASN A 633 10.82 -10.00 23.63
CA ASN A 633 10.02 -10.95 24.40
C ASN A 633 9.99 -10.49 25.87
N SER A 634 8.83 -10.06 26.34
CA SER A 634 8.66 -9.56 27.71
C SER A 634 8.60 -10.65 28.79
N GLY A 635 8.52 -11.93 28.40
CA GLY A 635 8.30 -13.05 29.31
C GLY A 635 6.84 -13.22 29.75
N PHE A 636 5.89 -12.48 29.17
CA PHE A 636 4.50 -12.52 29.61
C PHE A 636 3.85 -13.91 29.44
N TYR A 637 4.26 -14.69 28.44
CA TYR A 637 3.80 -16.07 28.30
C TYR A 637 4.14 -16.94 29.53
N ASP A 638 5.39 -16.87 30.00
CA ASP A 638 5.80 -17.59 31.20
C ASP A 638 5.12 -17.03 32.46
N THR A 639 4.81 -15.73 32.50
CA THR A 639 3.99 -15.11 33.54
C THR A 639 2.57 -15.70 33.58
N MET A 640 1.90 -15.87 32.43
CA MET A 640 0.59 -16.52 32.37
C MET A 640 0.64 -17.98 32.82
N LEU A 641 1.69 -18.71 32.45
CA LEU A 641 1.91 -20.07 32.93
C LEU A 641 2.13 -20.14 34.44
N ALA A 642 2.91 -19.21 34.99
CA ALA A 642 3.20 -19.14 36.42
C ALA A 642 1.95 -18.79 37.25
N ALA A 643 1.01 -18.03 36.69
CA ALA A 643 -0.28 -17.76 37.34
C ALA A 643 -1.12 -19.04 37.52
N GLY A 644 -1.10 -19.95 36.53
CA GLY A 644 -1.70 -21.29 36.62
C GLY A 644 -3.22 -21.36 36.42
N ASP A 645 -3.91 -20.23 36.41
CA ASP A 645 -5.34 -20.09 36.18
C ASP A 645 -5.70 -19.83 34.69
N ILE A 646 -4.78 -19.26 33.90
CA ILE A 646 -5.03 -18.91 32.49
C ILE A 646 -5.17 -20.14 31.60
N LYS A 647 -6.24 -20.16 30.79
CA LYS A 647 -6.54 -21.25 29.84
C LYS A 647 -6.42 -20.82 28.38
N ALA A 648 -6.70 -19.56 28.07
CA ALA A 648 -6.52 -19.01 26.74
C ALA A 648 -6.16 -17.53 26.78
N ALA A 649 -5.36 -17.10 25.79
CA ALA A 649 -5.08 -15.71 25.49
C ALA A 649 -5.60 -15.39 24.08
N PHE A 650 -6.22 -14.22 23.92
CA PHE A 650 -6.83 -13.76 22.68
C PHE A 650 -6.22 -12.44 22.24
N VAL A 651 -5.90 -12.35 20.95
CA VAL A 651 -5.25 -11.17 20.36
C VAL A 651 -5.90 -10.69 19.08
N GLY A 652 -5.66 -9.42 18.78
CA GLY A 652 -5.95 -8.79 17.49
C GLY A 652 -4.71 -8.72 16.60
N HIS A 653 -4.57 -7.61 15.88
CA HIS A 653 -3.39 -7.19 15.10
C HIS A 653 -3.16 -7.93 13.77
N GLY A 654 -3.20 -9.27 13.76
CA GLY A 654 -3.15 -10.07 12.53
C GLY A 654 -4.54 -10.21 11.91
N HIS A 655 -4.83 -9.48 10.83
CA HIS A 655 -6.17 -9.43 10.24
C HIS A 655 -6.54 -10.64 9.40
N ILE A 656 -5.57 -11.37 8.86
CA ILE A 656 -5.79 -12.58 8.07
C ILE A 656 -5.39 -13.86 8.80
N ASN A 657 -4.80 -13.75 9.99
CA ASN A 657 -4.67 -14.86 10.94
C ASN A 657 -5.95 -15.06 11.76
N ASP A 658 -6.46 -16.30 11.83
CA ASP A 658 -7.66 -16.64 12.61
C ASP A 658 -7.54 -17.93 13.41
N TYR A 659 -6.30 -18.39 13.62
CA TYR A 659 -6.01 -19.66 14.28
C TYR A 659 -6.02 -19.57 15.80
N CYS A 660 -6.30 -20.70 16.46
CA CYS A 660 -5.88 -20.99 17.83
C CYS A 660 -4.86 -22.11 17.82
N GLY A 661 -3.87 -22.06 18.69
CA GLY A 661 -2.94 -23.17 18.90
C GLY A 661 -2.50 -23.31 20.34
N LYS A 662 -2.38 -24.57 20.78
CA LYS A 662 -1.98 -24.87 22.16
C LYS A 662 -0.47 -24.86 22.27
N LEU A 663 0.04 -23.94 23.08
CA LEU A 663 1.42 -23.97 23.55
C LEU A 663 1.39 -24.37 25.03
N ARG A 664 2.10 -25.45 25.39
CA ARG A 664 2.05 -26.07 26.74
C ARG A 664 0.61 -26.21 27.25
N ASP A 665 0.19 -25.41 28.22
CA ASP A 665 -1.13 -25.46 28.87
C ASP A 665 -2.07 -24.31 28.49
N ILE A 666 -1.65 -23.39 27.62
CA ILE A 666 -2.42 -22.19 27.24
C ILE A 666 -2.73 -22.21 25.75
N GLN A 667 -3.98 -21.91 25.40
CA GLN A 667 -4.38 -21.66 24.01
C GLN A 667 -4.05 -20.23 23.60
N LEU A 668 -3.33 -20.05 22.50
CA LEU A 668 -3.02 -18.75 21.91
C LEU A 668 -3.89 -18.54 20.67
N CYS A 669 -4.78 -17.54 20.69
CA CYS A 669 -5.88 -17.42 19.74
C CYS A 669 -5.95 -16.04 19.08
N TYR A 670 -6.00 -16.01 17.75
CA TYR A 670 -6.37 -14.80 17.01
C TYR A 670 -7.89 -14.62 16.95
N GLY A 671 -8.34 -13.37 17.10
CA GLY A 671 -9.73 -12.94 16.92
C GLY A 671 -10.17 -12.82 15.44
N ALA A 672 -9.20 -12.76 14.53
CA ALA A 672 -9.33 -12.49 13.08
C ALA A 672 -9.72 -11.04 12.73
N GLY A 673 -9.64 -10.71 11.43
CA GLY A 673 -10.06 -9.42 10.88
C GLY A 673 -11.57 -9.32 10.70
N PHE A 674 -12.21 -8.49 11.53
CA PHE A 674 -13.65 -8.24 11.49
C PHE A 674 -14.04 -7.09 10.54
N GLY A 675 -13.30 -5.99 10.60
CA GLY A 675 -13.60 -4.75 9.88
C GLY A 675 -13.26 -4.82 8.40
N TYR A 676 -14.07 -4.16 7.57
CA TYR A 676 -13.87 -4.04 6.13
C TYR A 676 -12.83 -2.99 5.72
N HIS A 677 -12.44 -2.14 6.65
CA HIS A 677 -11.54 -1.02 6.43
C HIS A 677 -10.09 -1.38 6.82
N GLY A 678 -9.93 -2.21 7.86
CA GLY A 678 -8.66 -2.90 8.11
C GLY A 678 -8.25 -3.79 6.94
N TYR A 679 -6.94 -3.98 6.76
CA TYR A 679 -6.40 -4.84 5.70
C TYR A 679 -6.94 -6.27 5.79
N GLY A 680 -6.91 -6.98 4.68
CA GLY A 680 -7.46 -8.32 4.53
C GLY A 680 -6.90 -9.02 3.31
N LEU A 681 -7.65 -10.00 2.80
CA LEU A 681 -7.32 -10.71 1.57
C LEU A 681 -8.58 -10.78 0.70
N ALA A 682 -8.48 -10.33 -0.56
CA ALA A 682 -9.64 -10.34 -1.46
C ALA A 682 -10.17 -11.77 -1.66
N GLY A 683 -11.47 -11.96 -1.43
CA GLY A 683 -12.10 -13.29 -1.43
C GLY A 683 -12.00 -14.06 -0.11
N TRP A 684 -11.32 -13.52 0.91
CA TRP A 684 -11.30 -14.03 2.27
C TRP A 684 -12.40 -13.37 3.10
N ALA A 685 -13.41 -14.13 3.53
CA ALA A 685 -14.54 -13.58 4.28
C ALA A 685 -14.08 -12.95 5.61
N ARG A 686 -14.61 -11.77 5.99
CA ARG A 686 -14.39 -11.24 7.35
C ARG A 686 -14.97 -12.21 8.38
N ARG A 687 -14.46 -12.23 9.61
CA ARG A 687 -14.94 -13.18 10.62
C ARG A 687 -14.72 -12.65 12.03
N ALA A 688 -15.48 -13.21 12.97
CA ALA A 688 -15.27 -13.04 14.40
C ALA A 688 -15.38 -14.36 15.14
N ARG A 689 -14.72 -14.41 16.29
CA ARG A 689 -14.68 -15.56 17.19
C ARG A 689 -15.75 -15.44 18.27
N VAL A 690 -16.40 -16.57 18.57
CA VAL A 690 -17.31 -16.73 19.70
C VAL A 690 -16.63 -17.61 20.74
N ILE A 691 -16.70 -17.22 22.01
CA ILE A 691 -16.17 -17.98 23.15
C ILE A 691 -17.36 -18.35 24.02
N ASN A 692 -17.60 -19.64 24.20
CA ASN A 692 -18.69 -20.18 25.01
C ASN A 692 -18.11 -20.89 26.23
N VAL A 693 -18.49 -20.39 27.41
CA VAL A 693 -18.07 -20.93 28.70
C VAL A 693 -19.27 -21.60 29.37
N LYS A 694 -19.16 -22.90 29.65
CA LYS A 694 -20.24 -23.70 30.25
C LYS A 694 -19.90 -24.06 31.68
N LEU A 695 -20.86 -23.87 32.59
CA LEU A 695 -20.78 -24.35 33.97
C LEU A 695 -21.16 -25.83 34.07
N ASP A 696 -20.66 -26.51 35.09
CA ASP A 696 -21.12 -27.85 35.44
C ASP A 696 -22.39 -27.82 36.29
N LYS A 697 -23.02 -28.98 36.43
CA LYS A 697 -24.09 -29.21 37.40
C LYS A 697 -23.57 -30.05 38.56
N THR A 698 -23.84 -29.63 39.79
CA THR A 698 -23.51 -30.40 40.99
C THR A 698 -24.41 -31.65 41.09
N GLU A 699 -24.06 -32.60 41.97
CA GLU A 699 -24.85 -33.82 42.19
C GLU A 699 -26.30 -33.50 42.62
N ASP A 700 -26.50 -32.40 43.34
CA ASP A 700 -27.82 -31.92 43.78
C ASP A 700 -28.57 -31.11 42.71
N GLY A 701 -28.02 -30.98 41.50
CA GLY A 701 -28.61 -30.26 40.37
C GLY A 701 -28.39 -28.74 40.36
N ASP A 702 -27.61 -28.22 41.31
CA ASP A 702 -27.22 -26.81 41.39
C ASP A 702 -26.11 -26.47 40.39
N TRP A 703 -25.79 -25.19 40.22
CA TRP A 703 -24.71 -24.73 39.34
C TRP A 703 -23.35 -24.81 40.02
N GLY A 704 -22.42 -25.51 39.38
CA GLY A 704 -21.04 -25.72 39.81
C GLY A 704 -20.02 -24.83 39.10
N PRO A 705 -18.72 -25.14 39.22
CA PRO A 705 -17.64 -24.40 38.56
C PRO A 705 -17.69 -24.53 37.03
N VAL A 706 -16.84 -23.77 36.33
CA VAL A 706 -16.71 -23.87 34.87
C VAL A 706 -16.27 -25.28 34.48
N LYS A 707 -17.05 -25.89 33.58
CA LYS A 707 -16.83 -27.22 33.01
C LYS A 707 -15.98 -27.18 31.76
N SER A 708 -16.26 -26.25 30.85
CA SER A 708 -15.57 -26.20 29.55
C SER A 708 -15.61 -24.81 28.92
N ILE A 709 -14.57 -24.52 28.14
CA ILE A 709 -14.46 -23.35 27.27
C ILE A 709 -14.33 -23.87 25.84
N VAL A 710 -15.28 -23.50 24.99
CA VAL A 710 -15.35 -23.90 23.58
C VAL A 710 -15.39 -22.63 22.72
N THR A 711 -14.80 -22.68 21.53
CA THR A 711 -14.83 -21.55 20.60
C THR A 711 -15.14 -22.00 19.18
N TRP A 712 -15.65 -21.08 18.38
CA TRP A 712 -15.84 -21.21 16.92
C TRP A 712 -15.74 -19.83 16.30
N LYS A 713 -15.73 -19.76 14.96
CA LYS A 713 -15.80 -18.49 14.22
C LYS A 713 -17.07 -18.44 13.37
N ARG A 714 -17.55 -17.23 13.09
CA ARG A 714 -18.60 -16.98 12.09
C ARG A 714 -18.02 -16.18 10.94
N LEU A 715 -18.20 -16.65 9.71
CA LEU A 715 -17.83 -15.92 8.50
C LEU A 715 -18.86 -14.84 8.18
N HIS A 716 -18.43 -13.72 7.60
CA HIS A 716 -19.31 -12.75 6.99
C HIS A 716 -19.71 -13.19 5.59
N ASP A 717 -20.58 -14.19 5.55
CA ASP A 717 -21.32 -14.61 4.39
C ASP A 717 -22.83 -14.46 4.64
N ASP A 718 -23.65 -14.88 3.67
CA ASP A 718 -25.10 -14.73 3.76
C ASP A 718 -25.70 -15.48 4.96
N ARG A 719 -25.05 -16.55 5.45
CA ARG A 719 -25.59 -17.45 6.48
C ARG A 719 -24.90 -17.33 7.84
N LEU A 720 -23.86 -16.50 7.94
CA LEU A 720 -22.94 -16.52 9.07
C LEU A 720 -22.44 -17.94 9.31
N THR A 721 -21.77 -18.52 8.31
CA THR A 721 -21.29 -19.92 8.41
C THR A 721 -20.40 -20.09 9.63
N LEU A 722 -20.73 -21.07 10.48
CA LEU A 722 -19.89 -21.51 11.59
C LEU A 722 -18.74 -22.34 11.04
N ILE A 723 -17.52 -21.99 11.45
CA ILE A 723 -16.32 -22.74 11.12
C ILE A 723 -15.50 -23.01 12.38
N ASP A 724 -14.68 -24.05 12.29
CA ASP A 724 -13.63 -24.36 13.26
C ASP A 724 -14.07 -24.45 14.73
N PRO A 725 -15.12 -25.23 15.07
CA PRO A 725 -15.47 -25.44 16.46
C PRO A 725 -14.38 -26.25 17.18
N GLU A 726 -13.88 -25.74 18.30
CA GLU A 726 -12.80 -26.36 19.07
C GLU A 726 -12.98 -26.17 20.59
N VAL A 727 -12.47 -27.13 21.36
CA VAL A 727 -12.45 -27.06 22.83
C VAL A 727 -11.12 -26.44 23.26
N LEU A 728 -11.16 -25.25 23.86
CA LEU A 728 -9.97 -24.58 24.39
C LEU A 728 -9.53 -25.19 25.72
N TRP A 729 -10.49 -25.53 26.57
CA TRP A 729 -10.24 -26.12 27.88
C TRP A 729 -11.46 -26.89 28.40
N ALA A 730 -11.23 -27.93 29.19
CA ALA A 730 -12.26 -28.67 29.92
C ALA A 730 -11.72 -29.13 31.29
N SER A 731 -12.60 -29.20 32.28
CA SER A 731 -12.27 -29.72 33.61
C SER A 731 -11.93 -31.21 33.56
N THR A 732 -11.14 -31.68 34.53
CA THR A 732 -10.68 -33.08 34.63
C THR A 732 -11.80 -34.11 34.83
N THR A 733 -13.01 -33.65 35.20
CA THR A 733 -14.23 -34.48 35.25
C THR A 733 -14.79 -34.83 33.87
N VAL A 734 -14.32 -34.18 32.80
CA VAL A 734 -14.71 -34.47 31.41
C VAL A 734 -13.73 -35.49 30.81
N GLN A 735 -14.17 -36.74 30.60
CA GLN A 735 -13.35 -37.76 29.93
C GLN A 735 -13.06 -37.33 28.47
N GLN A 736 -11.85 -37.59 27.96
CA GLN A 736 -11.39 -37.20 26.62
C GLN A 736 -12.33 -37.60 25.44
N ALA A 737 -13.25 -38.55 25.64
CA ALA A 737 -14.25 -38.93 24.64
C ALA A 737 -15.39 -37.88 24.48
N ASP A 738 -15.70 -37.11 25.53
CA ASP A 738 -16.81 -36.14 25.53
C ASP A 738 -16.47 -34.82 24.81
N ALA A 739 -15.17 -34.51 24.64
CA ALA A 739 -14.72 -33.30 23.94
C ALA A 739 -15.17 -33.25 22.47
N LYS A 740 -15.28 -34.41 21.80
CA LYS A 740 -15.82 -34.50 20.42
C LYS A 740 -17.35 -34.32 20.37
N CYS A 741 -18.07 -34.74 21.41
CA CYS A 741 -19.51 -34.47 21.52
C CYS A 741 -19.80 -32.97 21.70
N LEU A 742 -18.95 -32.27 22.48
CA LEU A 742 -19.12 -30.83 22.76
C LEU A 742 -19.11 -29.98 21.48
N THR A 743 -18.30 -30.32 20.48
CA THR A 743 -18.27 -29.59 19.19
C THR A 743 -19.36 -30.06 18.23
N SER A 744 -19.77 -31.34 18.26
CA SER A 744 -20.83 -31.86 17.38
C SER A 744 -22.22 -31.27 17.64
N SER A 745 -22.48 -30.77 18.85
CA SER A 745 -23.75 -30.11 19.21
C SER A 745 -23.86 -28.66 18.71
N LEU A 746 -22.81 -28.10 18.13
CA LEU A 746 -22.76 -26.72 17.63
C LEU A 746 -23.00 -26.60 16.12
N VAL A 747 -22.94 -27.72 15.37
CA VAL A 747 -23.03 -27.75 13.89
C VAL A 747 -24.47 -27.93 13.41
#